data_AF-A0A7R9X0U4-F1
#
_entry.id   AF-A0A7R9X0U4-F1
#
_cell.length_a   1.000
_cell.length_b   1.000
_cell.length_c   1.000
_cell.angle_alpha   90.00
_cell.angle_beta   90.00
_cell.angle_gamma   90.00
#
_symmetry.space_group_name_H-M   'P 1'
#
loop_
_entity.id
_entity.type
_entity.pdbx_description
1 polymer ?
#
loop_
_entity_poly.entity_id
_entity_poly.type
_entity_poly.pdbx_seq_one_letter_code
_entity_poly.pdbx_strand_id
1 'polypeptide(L)'
;FPKSTWNNSKMTQKNFQEKRANFLVPGDENNRSEHDDDPGLPVPDELSKRHQETIRNPVEEILFQSEDLNVDCFKKYQNMRNKLLGQKCFADFISDYDDIYKAFKTSQEHELVLMNELRELRVKLTTEIDRKTEKKGKRSEATRKESMSLSEDAIHLESREKQPKELIEAEKEEMVAHMRSRRSYIAQYDQHNINFEFINAQLIMDNEKLVENNEFMTNEIDSLKTEISEIKQGQIELKEQLEKANEEIEFKAACLERKSQLLRACRKQLSERESECVSLKKLNDKVNEDQQDLSIKLNEATSDLQESNESLKCLRGKLKYLESKIEVMKKEESSAQKQSHIAMMKTNKFQAEIKEYESKLSDCKRELARYRSQQIETKRKLVTLKGTESAMRSENGVLRLKIKEMISNIKHIRGNHIIEKGLLSRVIAERNRFEHGIHQSQARRDELSNQLKTANSLGAQSQNALARLRMINDEHLKNLEKLQEEVIKAKQKSIEVKALFLEEKQKDVSNIAVIRDLKHQLAMKETKIDELSELVQEYNLKRKLIQSKQVEHEDFASIKDSEKRTLTNQINQLNEKVQGEREKTEKERLEKLSLVKFQDNLKFEINKLKDERLKIQAELEKTVLAKKELEIKNQKMSTDLHFFKSEVNRLIREKDDLMLKLIKFQDTTKVLQEKITLMSTAMSRGLNENDSLRKDLAILIRHAKNTRNLKRAVNEKSDSIEHIKSELVKSNMALLRAQAINTALECELNTPLNIHRWRRLETEDPTKYELIQKTMHLQKLCLRKSREIVNLNNVLAHND
;
A
#
# COMPACT_ATOMS: atom_id res chain seq x y z
N PHE A 1 -28.04 48.42 6.38
CA PHE A 1 -27.03 49.49 6.30
C PHE A 1 -25.90 49.21 7.30
N PRO A 2 -24.65 49.69 7.08
CA PRO A 2 -23.45 48.95 7.51
C PRO A 2 -22.41 49.74 8.34
N LYS A 3 -21.42 49.02 8.89
CA LYS A 3 -19.99 49.37 9.09
C LYS A 3 -19.28 48.23 9.83
N SER A 4 -17.99 47.91 9.63
CA SER A 4 -17.09 48.20 8.51
C SER A 4 -15.79 47.37 8.63
N THR A 5 -15.35 46.75 7.53
CA THR A 5 -13.96 46.52 7.06
C THR A 5 -12.77 46.65 8.03
N TRP A 6 -11.77 45.77 7.91
CA TRP A 6 -10.44 46.16 7.37
C TRP A 6 -9.59 44.97 6.88
N ASN A 7 -8.60 45.26 6.02
CA ASN A 7 -7.68 44.30 5.41
C ASN A 7 -6.29 44.30 6.08
N ASN A 8 -5.56 43.19 5.98
CA ASN A 8 -4.16 43.08 5.50
C ASN A 8 -3.70 41.61 5.70
N SER A 9 -3.17 40.85 4.73
CA SER A 9 -2.13 41.07 3.69
C SER A 9 -0.70 40.74 4.16
N LYS A 10 0.08 40.12 3.24
CA LYS A 10 1.44 39.53 3.37
C LYS A 10 1.42 38.04 3.80
N MET A 11 2.36 37.17 3.36
CA MET A 11 3.63 37.45 2.64
C MET A 11 4.06 36.35 1.64
N THR A 12 4.53 36.78 0.46
CA THR A 12 5.58 36.18 -0.41
C THR A 12 5.62 34.67 -0.68
N GLN A 13 5.35 34.31 -1.95
CA GLN A 13 6.16 33.29 -2.65
C GLN A 13 7.42 33.94 -3.24
N LYS A 14 8.60 33.41 -2.88
CA LYS A 14 9.83 33.44 -3.70
C LYS A 14 10.90 32.56 -3.04
N ASN A 15 11.51 31.67 -3.81
CA ASN A 15 12.96 31.54 -3.88
C ASN A 15 13.40 30.65 -5.05
N PHE A 16 14.25 31.22 -5.88
CA PHE A 16 15.11 30.53 -6.84
C PHE A 16 16.44 30.23 -6.12
N GLN A 17 17.11 29.10 -6.42
CA GLN A 17 18.57 28.85 -6.29
C GLN A 17 18.84 27.34 -6.45
N GLU A 18 20.00 26.83 -6.89
CA GLU A 18 21.03 27.30 -7.83
C GLU A 18 22.04 26.14 -8.02
N LYS A 19 22.54 25.91 -9.25
CA LYS A 19 23.77 25.16 -9.64
C LYS A 19 23.77 25.12 -11.18
N ARG A 20 24.69 25.72 -11.96
CA ARG A 20 26.18 25.65 -12.00
C ARG A 20 26.74 24.23 -12.12
N ALA A 21 27.70 23.91 -12.99
CA ALA A 21 28.26 24.51 -14.22
C ALA A 21 29.21 23.46 -14.88
N ASN A 22 29.82 23.55 -16.08
CA ASN A 22 29.99 24.55 -17.16
C ASN A 22 30.04 23.78 -18.52
N PHE A 23 30.18 24.44 -19.69
CA PHE A 23 31.41 24.40 -20.54
C PHE A 23 31.28 25.16 -21.89
N LEU A 24 32.42 25.73 -22.31
CA LEU A 24 32.83 26.55 -23.46
C LEU A 24 31.92 26.89 -24.69
N VAL A 25 32.11 28.15 -25.10
CA VAL A 25 31.98 28.83 -26.42
C VAL A 25 33.48 28.97 -26.93
N PRO A 26 33.89 29.21 -28.21
CA PRO A 26 33.31 30.23 -29.12
C PRO A 26 33.41 30.10 -30.67
N GLY A 27 32.75 31.06 -31.32
CA GLY A 27 33.04 31.64 -32.64
C GLY A 27 32.26 31.10 -33.84
N ASP A 28 32.11 31.81 -34.97
CA ASP A 28 32.24 33.25 -35.32
C ASP A 28 31.76 33.42 -36.79
N GLU A 29 31.42 34.57 -37.39
CA GLU A 29 31.45 36.01 -37.03
C GLU A 29 30.41 36.80 -37.89
N ASN A 30 30.21 38.11 -37.64
CA ASN A 30 29.73 39.16 -38.58
C ASN A 30 28.28 39.10 -39.18
N ASN A 31 27.69 40.19 -39.72
CA ASN A 31 27.56 41.62 -39.27
C ASN A 31 26.59 42.36 -40.24
N ARG A 32 25.67 43.21 -39.72
CA ARG A 32 25.05 44.38 -40.42
C ARG A 32 24.19 44.12 -41.69
N SER A 33 23.35 45.04 -42.16
CA SER A 33 22.63 46.18 -41.54
C SER A 33 21.43 46.59 -42.41
N GLU A 34 20.58 47.51 -41.93
CA GLU A 34 19.88 48.62 -42.65
C GLU A 34 19.39 48.41 -44.11
N HIS A 35 18.19 48.84 -44.52
CA HIS A 35 17.38 49.99 -44.08
C HIS A 35 15.89 49.80 -44.40
N ASP A 36 15.00 50.52 -43.71
CA ASP A 36 13.61 50.77 -44.13
C ASP A 36 13.54 51.78 -45.28
N ASP A 37 12.53 51.66 -46.17
CA ASP A 37 11.55 52.74 -46.46
C ASP A 37 10.41 52.26 -47.38
N ASP A 38 9.25 52.92 -47.27
CA ASP A 38 7.91 52.61 -47.85
C ASP A 38 7.61 53.55 -49.06
N PRO A 39 6.41 53.64 -49.69
CA PRO A 39 5.36 52.67 -50.10
C PRO A 39 5.14 52.64 -51.64
N GLY A 40 4.21 51.81 -52.16
CA GLY A 40 3.65 52.05 -53.53
C GLY A 40 2.82 50.94 -54.22
N LEU A 41 1.49 50.98 -54.06
CA LEU A 41 0.48 50.22 -54.84
C LEU A 41 0.33 50.75 -56.31
N PRO A 42 -0.32 50.05 -57.29
CA PRO A 42 -1.45 49.11 -57.11
C PRO A 42 -1.56 47.85 -58.02
N VAL A 43 -2.59 47.07 -57.70
CA VAL A 43 -3.18 45.87 -58.34
C VAL A 43 -4.12 46.30 -59.49
N PRO A 44 -4.24 45.58 -60.65
CA PRO A 44 -5.13 44.42 -60.78
C PRO A 44 -4.72 43.26 -61.74
N ASP A 45 -5.55 42.22 -61.69
CA ASP A 45 -5.47 40.91 -62.34
C ASP A 45 -5.44 40.92 -63.89
N GLU A 46 -4.89 39.86 -64.50
CA GLU A 46 -5.74 38.80 -65.10
C GLU A 46 -5.00 37.52 -65.53
N LEU A 47 -5.79 36.46 -65.74
CA LEU A 47 -5.39 35.06 -66.02
C LEU A 47 -4.69 34.86 -67.37
N SER A 48 -3.57 34.11 -67.42
CA SER A 48 -3.33 33.01 -68.40
C SER A 48 -1.93 32.37 -68.28
N LYS A 49 -1.82 31.07 -68.63
CA LYS A 49 -0.60 30.24 -68.74
C LYS A 49 0.02 29.85 -67.37
N ARG A 50 0.58 28.64 -67.18
CA ARG A 50 0.90 27.54 -68.11
C ARG A 50 0.37 26.18 -67.61
N HIS A 51 -0.04 25.30 -68.52
CA HIS A 51 0.17 23.86 -68.34
C HIS A 51 1.64 23.54 -68.69
N GLN A 52 2.32 22.72 -67.88
CA GLN A 52 3.27 21.67 -68.31
C GLN A 52 3.90 20.98 -67.08
N GLU A 53 3.15 20.08 -66.45
CA GLU A 53 3.73 19.03 -65.61
C GLU A 53 3.38 17.66 -66.19
N THR A 54 4.31 16.71 -66.08
CA THR A 54 4.23 15.43 -66.77
C THR A 54 3.42 14.45 -65.94
N ILE A 55 2.24 14.06 -66.44
CA ILE A 55 1.39 13.05 -65.79
C ILE A 55 2.13 11.71 -65.76
N ARG A 56 2.70 11.37 -64.61
CA ARG A 56 3.06 9.97 -64.29
C ARG A 56 1.78 9.18 -64.02
N ASN A 57 1.78 7.92 -64.44
CA ASN A 57 0.58 7.08 -64.44
C ASN A 57 0.36 6.44 -63.05
N PRO A 58 -0.67 6.85 -62.27
CA PRO A 58 -0.81 6.42 -60.87
C PRO A 58 -1.05 4.91 -60.70
N VAL A 59 -1.39 4.18 -61.77
CA VAL A 59 -1.60 2.73 -61.74
C VAL A 59 -0.27 1.95 -61.62
N GLU A 60 0.82 2.49 -62.17
CA GLU A 60 2.14 1.81 -62.15
C GLU A 60 2.83 1.98 -60.79
N GLU A 61 2.58 3.11 -60.12
CA GLU A 61 3.09 3.40 -58.77
C GLU A 61 2.40 2.52 -57.71
N ILE A 62 1.10 2.23 -57.86
CA ILE A 62 0.36 1.28 -57.02
C ILE A 62 0.87 -0.16 -57.21
N LEU A 63 1.13 -0.58 -58.45
CA LEU A 63 1.66 -1.93 -58.75
C LEU A 63 3.02 -2.15 -58.07
N PHE A 64 3.95 -1.20 -58.20
CA PHE A 64 5.28 -1.31 -57.59
C PHE A 64 5.21 -1.39 -56.05
N GLN A 65 4.33 -0.61 -55.42
CA GLN A 65 4.10 -0.66 -53.97
C GLN A 65 3.50 -2.00 -53.50
N SER A 66 2.65 -2.63 -54.32
CA SER A 66 1.98 -3.89 -53.96
C SER A 66 2.94 -5.10 -53.88
N GLU A 67 3.97 -5.15 -54.74
CA GLU A 67 4.94 -6.25 -54.75
C GLU A 67 5.91 -6.16 -53.56
N ASP A 68 6.43 -4.97 -53.25
CA ASP A 68 7.30 -4.74 -52.07
C ASP A 68 6.57 -5.03 -50.75
N LEU A 69 5.28 -4.64 -50.64
CA LEU A 69 4.45 -4.93 -49.46
C LEU A 69 4.30 -6.43 -49.20
N ASN A 70 4.16 -7.25 -50.25
CA ASN A 70 3.99 -8.70 -50.14
C ASN A 70 5.25 -9.36 -49.55
N VAL A 71 6.43 -9.00 -50.07
CA VAL A 71 7.74 -9.50 -49.60
C VAL A 71 7.95 -9.18 -48.11
N ASP A 72 7.52 -8.00 -47.65
CA ASP A 72 7.72 -7.58 -46.28
C ASP A 72 6.68 -8.17 -45.30
N CYS A 73 5.44 -8.39 -45.76
CA CYS A 73 4.42 -9.13 -45.00
C CYS A 73 4.80 -10.61 -44.81
N PHE A 74 5.34 -11.29 -45.81
CA PHE A 74 5.81 -12.68 -45.68
C PHE A 74 6.94 -12.83 -44.65
N LYS A 75 7.89 -11.88 -44.61
CA LYS A 75 8.94 -11.83 -43.57
C LYS A 75 8.35 -11.64 -42.17
N LYS A 76 7.35 -10.77 -42.01
CA LYS A 76 6.67 -10.52 -40.72
C LYS A 76 5.94 -11.77 -40.23
N TYR A 77 5.19 -12.43 -41.11
CA TYR A 77 4.53 -13.71 -40.85
C TYR A 77 5.53 -14.79 -40.40
N GLN A 78 6.61 -15.05 -41.15
CA GLN A 78 7.61 -16.05 -40.74
C GLN A 78 8.26 -15.72 -39.40
N ASN A 79 8.62 -14.45 -39.16
CA ASN A 79 9.22 -14.01 -37.91
C ASN A 79 8.28 -14.12 -36.70
N MET A 80 6.97 -14.10 -36.90
CA MET A 80 5.99 -14.35 -35.84
C MET A 80 5.79 -15.85 -35.62
N ARG A 81 5.56 -16.62 -36.70
CA ARG A 81 5.40 -18.08 -36.70
C ARG A 81 6.58 -18.80 -36.02
N ASN A 82 7.82 -18.40 -36.36
CA ASN A 82 9.03 -18.98 -35.79
C ASN A 82 9.23 -18.66 -34.29
N LYS A 83 8.62 -17.59 -33.76
CA LYS A 83 8.61 -17.30 -32.31
C LYS A 83 7.59 -18.15 -31.54
N LEU A 84 6.48 -18.52 -32.19
CA LEU A 84 5.39 -19.29 -31.58
C LEU A 84 5.67 -20.80 -31.58
N LEU A 85 6.41 -21.31 -32.56
CA LEU A 85 6.69 -22.75 -32.78
C LEU A 85 7.34 -23.51 -31.60
N GLY A 86 7.80 -22.80 -30.55
CA GLY A 86 8.42 -23.40 -29.36
C GLY A 86 7.45 -23.81 -28.24
N GLN A 87 6.16 -23.46 -28.31
CA GLN A 87 5.22 -23.64 -27.19
C GLN A 87 3.93 -24.37 -27.58
N LYS A 88 3.70 -25.56 -27.00
CA LYS A 88 2.56 -26.43 -27.33
C LYS A 88 1.17 -25.81 -27.13
N CYS A 89 1.04 -24.84 -26.22
CA CYS A 89 -0.22 -24.14 -25.94
C CYS A 89 -0.65 -23.17 -27.05
N PHE A 90 0.19 -22.92 -28.06
CA PHE A 90 -0.14 -22.08 -29.22
C PHE A 90 -0.26 -22.89 -30.52
N ALA A 91 -0.35 -24.23 -30.46
CA ALA A 91 -0.49 -25.07 -31.66
C ALA A 91 -1.73 -24.70 -32.49
N ASP A 92 -2.87 -24.54 -31.83
CA ASP A 92 -4.14 -24.17 -32.48
C ASP A 92 -4.05 -22.75 -33.06
N PHE A 93 -3.51 -21.80 -32.29
CA PHE A 93 -3.27 -20.42 -32.75
C PHE A 93 -2.29 -20.32 -33.92
N ILE A 94 -1.31 -21.23 -34.03
CA ILE A 94 -0.44 -21.32 -35.22
C ILE A 94 -1.22 -21.85 -36.43
N SER A 95 -2.18 -22.78 -36.24
CA SER A 95 -3.07 -23.20 -37.33
C SER A 95 -3.94 -22.05 -37.79
N ASP A 96 -4.61 -21.35 -36.86
CA ASP A 96 -5.45 -20.19 -37.18
C ASP A 96 -4.65 -19.09 -37.90
N TYR A 97 -3.42 -18.81 -37.45
CA TYR A 97 -2.55 -17.80 -38.06
C TYR A 97 -2.02 -18.22 -39.44
N ASP A 98 -1.70 -19.51 -39.63
CA ASP A 98 -1.35 -20.07 -40.93
C ASP A 98 -2.55 -20.03 -41.91
N ASP A 99 -3.78 -20.29 -41.43
CA ASP A 99 -5.00 -20.26 -42.24
C ASP A 99 -5.45 -18.83 -42.58
N ILE A 100 -5.31 -17.87 -41.64
CA ILE A 100 -5.47 -16.44 -41.92
C ILE A 100 -4.46 -15.97 -42.96
N TYR A 101 -3.20 -16.40 -42.88
CA TYR A 101 -2.19 -16.04 -43.89
C TYR A 101 -2.49 -16.65 -45.26
N LYS A 102 -2.99 -17.90 -45.32
CA LYS A 102 -3.48 -18.51 -46.58
C LYS A 102 -4.64 -17.69 -47.18
N ALA A 103 -5.64 -17.32 -46.37
CA ALA A 103 -6.79 -16.54 -46.82
C ALA A 103 -6.40 -15.13 -47.28
N PHE A 104 -5.46 -14.48 -46.61
CA PHE A 104 -4.89 -13.21 -47.06
C PHE A 104 -4.16 -13.36 -48.41
N LYS A 105 -3.33 -14.41 -48.56
CA LYS A 105 -2.61 -14.68 -49.80
C LYS A 105 -3.55 -14.97 -50.98
N THR A 106 -4.58 -15.80 -50.80
CA THR A 106 -5.55 -16.06 -51.88
C THR A 106 -6.38 -14.83 -52.21
N SER A 107 -6.69 -13.97 -51.22
CA SER A 107 -7.34 -12.67 -51.49
C SER A 107 -6.46 -11.75 -52.35
N GLN A 108 -5.15 -11.68 -52.09
CA GLN A 108 -4.23 -10.89 -52.93
C GLN A 108 -3.99 -11.51 -54.31
N GLU A 109 -4.00 -12.85 -54.42
CA GLU A 109 -3.95 -13.54 -55.72
C GLU A 109 -5.21 -13.24 -56.55
N HIS A 110 -6.39 -13.21 -55.93
CA HIS A 110 -7.63 -12.76 -56.58
C HIS A 110 -7.59 -11.25 -56.94
N GLU A 111 -7.02 -10.39 -56.09
CA GLU A 111 -6.84 -8.96 -56.37
C GLU A 111 -5.91 -8.73 -57.57
N LEU A 112 -4.83 -9.51 -57.69
CA LEU A 112 -3.94 -9.51 -58.86
C LEU A 112 -4.65 -10.01 -60.13
N VAL A 113 -5.51 -11.03 -60.03
CA VAL A 113 -6.34 -11.48 -61.16
C VAL A 113 -7.31 -10.37 -61.58
N LEU A 114 -8.07 -9.78 -60.64
CA LEU A 114 -8.98 -8.66 -60.90
C LEU A 114 -8.27 -7.44 -61.48
N MET A 115 -7.07 -7.10 -61.02
CA MET A 115 -6.27 -6.01 -61.57
C MET A 115 -5.81 -6.32 -63.01
N ASN A 116 -5.48 -7.56 -63.34
CA ASN A 116 -5.17 -7.98 -64.71
C ASN A 116 -6.42 -8.05 -65.59
N GLU A 117 -7.57 -8.49 -65.10
CA GLU A 117 -8.86 -8.41 -65.80
C GLU A 117 -9.26 -6.96 -66.06
N LEU A 118 -9.04 -6.04 -65.10
CA LEU A 118 -9.23 -4.60 -65.29
C LEU A 118 -8.23 -4.01 -66.29
N ARG A 119 -7.01 -4.56 -66.38
CA ARG A 119 -6.00 -4.20 -67.40
C ARG A 119 -6.44 -4.66 -68.78
N GLU A 120 -6.91 -5.90 -68.92
CA GLU A 120 -7.53 -6.42 -70.13
C GLU A 120 -8.79 -5.65 -70.53
N LEU A 121 -9.67 -5.34 -69.58
CA LEU A 121 -10.88 -4.56 -69.82
C LEU A 121 -10.54 -3.14 -70.23
N ARG A 122 -9.49 -2.51 -69.67
CA ARG A 122 -8.95 -1.22 -70.17
C ARG A 122 -8.42 -1.34 -71.58
N VAL A 123 -7.63 -2.37 -71.92
CA VAL A 123 -7.14 -2.61 -73.28
C VAL A 123 -8.29 -2.84 -74.26
N LYS A 124 -9.30 -3.63 -73.87
CA LYS A 124 -10.53 -3.83 -74.64
C LYS A 124 -11.27 -2.49 -74.81
N LEU A 125 -11.40 -1.69 -73.76
CA LEU A 125 -12.03 -0.36 -73.82
C LEU A 125 -11.26 0.60 -74.74
N THR A 126 -9.93 0.65 -74.68
CA THR A 126 -9.12 1.48 -75.59
C THR A 126 -9.25 1.00 -77.02
N THR A 127 -9.13 -0.30 -77.31
CA THR A 127 -9.35 -0.80 -78.69
C THR A 127 -10.77 -0.56 -79.21
N GLU A 128 -11.78 -0.48 -78.33
CA GLU A 128 -13.15 -0.16 -78.71
C GLU A 128 -13.41 1.35 -78.84
N ILE A 129 -12.64 2.18 -78.11
CA ILE A 129 -12.54 3.63 -78.33
C ILE A 129 -11.81 3.91 -79.65
N ASP A 130 -10.71 3.23 -79.93
CA ASP A 130 -9.92 3.33 -81.16
C ASP A 130 -10.76 2.89 -82.38
N ARG A 131 -11.52 1.79 -82.26
CA ARG A 131 -12.53 1.43 -83.28
C ARG A 131 -13.61 2.50 -83.47
N LYS A 132 -13.97 3.25 -82.42
CA LYS A 132 -14.98 4.32 -82.49
C LYS A 132 -14.39 5.65 -83.01
N THR A 133 -13.11 5.93 -82.79
CA THR A 133 -12.40 7.07 -83.39
C THR A 133 -12.06 6.78 -84.85
N GLU A 134 -11.61 5.58 -85.22
CA GLU A 134 -11.49 5.14 -86.62
C GLU A 134 -12.81 5.27 -87.38
N LYS A 135 -13.92 4.76 -86.81
CA LYS A 135 -15.26 4.85 -87.40
C LYS A 135 -15.83 6.27 -87.45
N LYS A 136 -15.19 7.26 -86.81
CA LYS A 136 -15.51 8.70 -86.96
C LYS A 136 -14.54 9.45 -87.87
N GLY A 137 -13.26 9.07 -87.92
CA GLY A 137 -12.27 9.64 -88.84
C GLY A 137 -12.49 9.22 -90.28
N LYS A 138 -12.89 7.97 -90.53
CA LYS A 138 -13.14 7.40 -91.87
C LYS A 138 -14.48 7.86 -92.50
N ARG A 139 -14.90 9.11 -92.24
CA ARG A 139 -16.15 9.70 -92.79
C ARG A 139 -15.97 11.07 -93.47
N SER A 140 -14.75 11.58 -93.59
CA SER A 140 -14.43 12.86 -94.27
C SER A 140 -13.41 12.77 -95.41
N GLU A 141 -12.88 11.58 -95.74
CA GLU A 141 -11.90 11.40 -96.85
C GLU A 141 -12.35 10.40 -97.94
N ALA A 142 -13.59 9.89 -97.87
CA ALA A 142 -14.13 8.97 -98.88
C ALA A 142 -14.72 9.68 -100.13
N THR A 143 -14.98 10.99 -100.07
CA THR A 143 -15.61 11.78 -101.14
C THR A 143 -14.69 12.09 -102.35
N ARG A 144 -13.64 11.28 -102.59
CA ARG A 144 -12.68 11.49 -103.68
C ARG A 144 -12.09 10.22 -104.32
N LYS A 145 -12.59 9.00 -104.01
CA LYS A 145 -12.04 7.74 -104.59
C LYS A 145 -13.05 6.68 -105.04
N GLU A 146 -14.36 6.95 -105.03
CA GLU A 146 -15.39 6.04 -105.55
C GLU A 146 -16.19 6.62 -106.74
N SER A 147 -15.53 7.48 -107.53
CA SER A 147 -16.05 8.03 -108.79
C SER A 147 -15.31 7.53 -110.05
N MET A 148 -14.55 6.43 -109.94
CA MET A 148 -13.95 5.69 -111.07
C MET A 148 -13.86 4.18 -110.79
N SER A 149 -15.00 3.50 -110.71
CA SER A 149 -15.08 2.06 -110.99
C SER A 149 -16.53 1.62 -111.26
N LEU A 150 -16.85 1.42 -112.55
CA LEU A 150 -17.89 0.54 -113.09
C LEU A 150 -19.35 0.75 -112.56
N SER A 151 -20.34 1.23 -113.32
CA SER A 151 -20.39 1.75 -114.70
C SER A 151 -19.89 0.85 -115.84
N GLU A 152 -20.01 -0.46 -115.68
CA GLU A 152 -19.92 -1.46 -116.77
C GLU A 152 -20.78 -2.66 -116.35
N ASP A 153 -21.37 -3.37 -117.32
CA ASP A 153 -22.48 -4.33 -117.20
C ASP A 153 -23.78 -3.75 -116.55
N ALA A 154 -24.92 -3.59 -117.23
CA ALA A 154 -25.34 -4.13 -118.53
C ALA A 154 -25.97 -3.07 -119.47
N ILE A 155 -25.16 -2.66 -120.45
CA ILE A 155 -25.53 -2.64 -121.88
C ILE A 155 -26.33 -3.94 -122.19
N HIS A 156 -27.47 -4.02 -122.90
CA HIS A 156 -28.10 -3.30 -124.03
C HIS A 156 -29.64 -3.52 -123.92
N LEU A 157 -30.57 -2.91 -124.68
CA LEU A 157 -30.57 -2.27 -126.00
C LEU A 157 -31.77 -1.29 -126.09
N GLU A 158 -31.62 -0.13 -126.74
CA GLU A 158 -32.76 0.65 -127.22
C GLU A 158 -33.36 0.02 -128.48
N SER A 159 -34.68 0.12 -128.69
CA SER A 159 -35.25 0.27 -130.04
C SER A 159 -36.72 0.69 -130.07
N ARG A 160 -36.97 1.78 -130.81
CA ARG A 160 -38.24 2.18 -131.47
C ARG A 160 -39.44 2.59 -130.60
N GLU A 161 -39.62 3.92 -130.54
CA GLU A 161 -40.96 4.52 -130.70
C GLU A 161 -41.63 4.07 -132.02
N LYS A 162 -42.96 3.85 -132.03
CA LYS A 162 -43.95 4.76 -132.68
C LYS A 162 -45.37 4.19 -132.76
N GLN A 163 -46.33 5.09 -132.49
CA GLN A 163 -47.78 5.05 -132.79
C GLN A 163 -48.66 3.99 -132.07
N PRO A 164 -49.81 4.39 -131.49
CA PRO A 164 -50.81 3.49 -130.90
C PRO A 164 -52.07 3.32 -131.77
N LYS A 165 -52.80 2.19 -131.58
CA LYS A 165 -54.25 2.17 -131.25
C LYS A 165 -54.92 0.79 -131.15
N GLU A 166 -54.30 -0.29 -131.61
CA GLU A 166 -54.94 -1.63 -131.60
C GLU A 166 -54.83 -2.38 -130.26
N LEU A 167 -54.00 -1.91 -129.32
CA LEU A 167 -53.79 -2.50 -127.98
C LEU A 167 -55.01 -2.41 -127.03
N ILE A 168 -55.89 -1.42 -127.25
CA ILE A 168 -56.86 -0.94 -126.23
C ILE A 168 -58.00 -1.94 -125.91
N GLU A 169 -58.21 -2.98 -126.73
CA GLU A 169 -59.26 -3.98 -126.48
C GLU A 169 -58.73 -5.29 -125.90
N ALA A 170 -57.51 -5.72 -126.25
CA ALA A 170 -56.84 -6.84 -125.58
C ALA A 170 -56.47 -6.51 -124.12
N GLU A 171 -55.92 -5.31 -123.87
CA GLU A 171 -55.52 -4.86 -122.54
C GLU A 171 -56.67 -4.85 -121.52
N LYS A 172 -57.94 -4.72 -121.95
CA LYS A 172 -59.10 -4.66 -121.05
C LYS A 172 -59.40 -6.02 -120.40
N GLU A 173 -59.29 -7.12 -121.14
CA GLU A 173 -59.54 -8.45 -120.58
C GLU A 173 -58.40 -8.88 -119.65
N GLU A 174 -57.14 -8.60 -120.02
CA GLU A 174 -55.99 -8.80 -119.14
C GLU A 174 -56.06 -7.93 -117.88
N MET A 175 -56.50 -6.68 -117.96
CA MET A 175 -56.66 -5.80 -116.79
C MET A 175 -57.71 -6.35 -115.80
N VAL A 176 -58.80 -6.97 -116.29
CA VAL A 176 -59.78 -7.64 -115.41
C VAL A 176 -59.20 -8.88 -114.73
N ALA A 177 -58.38 -9.67 -115.44
CA ALA A 177 -57.64 -10.78 -114.83
C ALA A 177 -56.62 -10.29 -113.78
N HIS A 178 -55.82 -9.28 -114.12
CA HIS A 178 -54.82 -8.70 -113.24
C HIS A 178 -55.45 -8.06 -111.98
N MET A 179 -56.64 -7.47 -112.09
CA MET A 179 -57.40 -6.93 -110.95
C MET A 179 -57.94 -8.03 -110.02
N ARG A 180 -58.28 -9.21 -110.55
CA ARG A 180 -58.64 -10.39 -109.73
C ARG A 180 -57.42 -10.92 -108.96
N SER A 181 -56.28 -11.10 -109.63
CA SER A 181 -55.02 -11.49 -108.96
C SER A 181 -54.59 -10.47 -107.92
N ARG A 182 -54.69 -9.16 -108.21
CA ARG A 182 -54.35 -8.09 -107.26
C ARG A 182 -55.26 -8.08 -106.02
N ARG A 183 -56.57 -8.39 -106.17
CA ARG A 183 -57.47 -8.61 -105.02
C ARG A 183 -57.08 -9.83 -104.19
N SER A 184 -56.62 -10.92 -104.81
CA SER A 184 -56.12 -12.09 -104.09
C SER A 184 -54.85 -11.78 -103.28
N TYR A 185 -53.93 -10.99 -103.83
CA TYR A 185 -52.74 -10.54 -103.09
C TYR A 185 -53.08 -9.59 -101.93
N ILE A 186 -54.03 -8.66 -102.12
CA ILE A 186 -54.47 -7.76 -101.04
C ILE A 186 -55.08 -8.57 -99.88
N ALA A 187 -55.97 -9.54 -100.18
CA ALA A 187 -56.55 -10.40 -99.14
C ALA A 187 -55.49 -11.21 -98.36
N GLN A 188 -54.42 -11.66 -99.02
CA GLN A 188 -53.29 -12.31 -98.35
C GLN A 188 -52.47 -11.34 -97.48
N TYR A 189 -52.29 -10.09 -97.93
CA TYR A 189 -51.64 -9.04 -97.14
C TYR A 189 -52.46 -8.67 -95.89
N ASP A 190 -53.77 -8.48 -96.02
CA ASP A 190 -54.66 -8.19 -94.89
C ASP A 190 -54.63 -9.34 -93.85
N GLN A 191 -54.67 -10.59 -94.32
CA GLN A 191 -54.60 -11.77 -93.47
C GLN A 191 -53.23 -11.96 -92.80
N HIS A 192 -52.14 -11.54 -93.46
CA HIS A 192 -50.81 -11.46 -92.84
C HIS A 192 -50.72 -10.32 -91.81
N ASN A 193 -51.33 -9.16 -92.08
CA ASN A 193 -51.31 -8.03 -91.15
C ASN A 193 -52.07 -8.33 -89.85
N ILE A 194 -53.25 -8.98 -89.94
CA ILE A 194 -54.00 -9.45 -88.76
C ILE A 194 -53.18 -10.43 -87.92
N ASN A 195 -52.44 -11.36 -88.55
CA ASN A 195 -51.51 -12.24 -87.84
C ASN A 195 -50.35 -11.46 -87.20
N PHE A 196 -49.82 -10.42 -87.86
CA PHE A 196 -48.73 -9.60 -87.33
C PHE A 196 -49.18 -8.75 -86.14
N GLU A 197 -50.39 -8.18 -86.19
CA GLU A 197 -51.03 -7.48 -85.07
C GLU A 197 -51.31 -8.42 -83.89
N PHE A 198 -51.79 -9.65 -84.14
CA PHE A 198 -51.97 -10.66 -83.09
C PHE A 198 -50.64 -11.06 -82.42
N ILE A 199 -49.59 -11.27 -83.21
CA ILE A 199 -48.24 -11.59 -82.69
C ILE A 199 -47.69 -10.41 -81.88
N ASN A 200 -47.85 -9.17 -82.34
CA ASN A 200 -47.42 -7.98 -81.61
C ASN A 200 -48.21 -7.79 -80.30
N ALA A 201 -49.53 -8.03 -80.29
CA ALA A 201 -50.34 -7.99 -79.08
C ALA A 201 -49.89 -9.04 -78.05
N GLN A 202 -49.61 -10.27 -78.49
CA GLN A 202 -49.05 -11.32 -77.63
C GLN A 202 -47.67 -10.93 -77.08
N LEU A 203 -46.78 -10.39 -77.92
CA LEU A 203 -45.46 -9.91 -77.49
C LEU A 203 -45.55 -8.74 -76.52
N ILE A 204 -46.55 -7.85 -76.64
CA ILE A 204 -46.79 -6.78 -75.65
C ILE A 204 -47.21 -7.40 -74.32
N MET A 205 -48.21 -8.28 -74.30
CA MET A 205 -48.68 -8.94 -73.07
C MET A 205 -47.59 -9.78 -72.38
N ASP A 206 -46.68 -10.39 -73.13
CA ASP A 206 -45.58 -11.15 -72.55
C ASP A 206 -44.42 -10.26 -72.09
N ASN A 207 -44.19 -9.10 -72.72
CA ASN A 207 -43.29 -8.07 -72.19
C ASN A 207 -43.85 -7.42 -70.91
N GLU A 208 -45.16 -7.16 -70.82
CA GLU A 208 -45.80 -6.62 -69.62
C GLU A 208 -45.60 -7.55 -68.42
N LYS A 209 -45.86 -8.86 -68.57
CA LYS A 209 -45.59 -9.87 -67.52
C LYS A 209 -44.10 -9.94 -67.14
N LEU A 210 -43.19 -9.78 -68.11
CA LEU A 210 -41.75 -9.73 -67.83
C LEU A 210 -41.36 -8.45 -67.08
N VAL A 211 -42.01 -7.32 -67.34
CA VAL A 211 -41.83 -6.08 -66.54
C VAL A 211 -42.36 -6.27 -65.13
N GLU A 212 -43.60 -6.74 -64.95
CA GLU A 212 -44.18 -7.03 -63.62
C GLU A 212 -43.29 -7.98 -62.81
N ASN A 213 -42.78 -9.05 -63.43
CA ASN A 213 -41.90 -10.01 -62.77
C ASN A 213 -40.51 -9.41 -62.47
N ASN A 214 -39.97 -8.55 -63.34
CA ASN A 214 -38.73 -7.83 -63.06
C ASN A 214 -38.90 -6.80 -61.93
N GLU A 215 -40.03 -6.10 -61.85
CA GLU A 215 -40.36 -5.21 -60.74
C GLU A 215 -40.51 -5.97 -59.43
N PHE A 216 -41.21 -7.12 -59.43
CA PHE A 216 -41.28 -8.01 -58.26
C PHE A 216 -39.89 -8.45 -57.79
N MET A 217 -39.07 -8.99 -58.68
CA MET A 217 -37.70 -9.41 -58.38
C MET A 217 -36.81 -8.24 -57.92
N THR A 218 -37.02 -7.03 -58.44
CA THR A 218 -36.27 -5.82 -58.00
C THR A 218 -36.67 -5.43 -56.58
N ASN A 219 -37.97 -5.45 -56.26
CA ASN A 219 -38.48 -5.17 -54.91
C ASN A 219 -37.97 -6.21 -53.90
N GLU A 220 -37.96 -7.51 -54.25
CA GLU A 220 -37.41 -8.57 -53.39
C GLU A 220 -35.89 -8.44 -53.19
N ILE A 221 -35.15 -8.07 -54.25
CA ILE A 221 -33.73 -7.73 -54.17
C ILE A 221 -33.48 -6.52 -53.26
N ASP A 222 -34.35 -5.51 -53.29
CA ASP A 222 -34.21 -4.31 -52.45
C ASP A 222 -34.58 -4.56 -50.99
N SER A 223 -35.59 -5.40 -50.70
CA SER A 223 -35.84 -5.85 -49.31
C SER A 223 -34.67 -6.67 -48.76
N LEU A 224 -34.10 -7.57 -49.56
CA LEU A 224 -32.91 -8.34 -49.17
C LEU A 224 -31.68 -7.44 -48.97
N LYS A 225 -31.52 -6.35 -49.75
CA LYS A 225 -30.48 -5.34 -49.49
C LYS A 225 -30.71 -4.64 -48.15
N THR A 226 -31.94 -4.31 -47.78
CA THR A 226 -32.23 -3.68 -46.48
C THR A 226 -31.90 -4.64 -45.32
N GLU A 227 -32.34 -5.89 -45.37
CA GLU A 227 -31.99 -6.91 -44.35
C GLU A 227 -30.47 -7.11 -44.24
N ILE A 228 -29.76 -7.20 -45.37
CA ILE A 228 -28.30 -7.29 -45.40
C ILE A 228 -27.64 -6.04 -44.79
N SER A 229 -28.24 -4.86 -44.93
CA SER A 229 -27.72 -3.63 -44.32
C SER A 229 -27.92 -3.59 -42.80
N GLU A 230 -29.08 -4.05 -42.31
CA GLU A 230 -29.38 -4.16 -40.87
C GLU A 230 -28.49 -5.22 -40.20
N ILE A 231 -28.30 -6.37 -40.83
CA ILE A 231 -27.39 -7.43 -40.36
C ILE A 231 -25.94 -6.91 -40.29
N LYS A 232 -25.49 -6.13 -41.28
CA LYS A 232 -24.16 -5.50 -41.27
C LYS A 232 -24.01 -4.47 -40.15
N GLN A 233 -25.03 -3.65 -39.92
CA GLN A 233 -25.04 -2.67 -38.82
C GLN A 233 -24.97 -3.37 -37.46
N GLY A 234 -25.80 -4.40 -37.24
CA GLY A 234 -25.75 -5.23 -36.02
C GLY A 234 -24.41 -5.95 -35.84
N GLN A 235 -23.74 -6.38 -36.91
CA GLN A 235 -22.38 -6.93 -36.84
C GLN A 235 -21.32 -5.90 -36.45
N ILE A 236 -21.47 -4.63 -36.82
CA ILE A 236 -20.57 -3.54 -36.41
C ILE A 236 -20.77 -3.26 -34.92
N GLU A 237 -22.01 -3.12 -34.47
CA GLU A 237 -22.35 -2.86 -33.06
C GLU A 237 -21.91 -4.01 -32.14
N LEU A 238 -22.04 -5.27 -32.57
CA LEU A 238 -21.52 -6.44 -31.85
C LEU A 238 -19.98 -6.45 -31.77
N LYS A 239 -19.28 -6.00 -32.81
CA LYS A 239 -17.81 -5.88 -32.78
C LYS A 239 -17.37 -4.78 -31.82
N GLU A 240 -18.00 -3.62 -31.86
CA GLU A 240 -17.68 -2.49 -30.96
C GLU A 240 -17.94 -2.84 -29.48
N GLN A 241 -18.99 -3.63 -29.20
CA GLN A 241 -19.24 -4.18 -27.85
C GLN A 241 -18.18 -5.21 -27.44
N LEU A 242 -17.72 -6.05 -28.37
CA LEU A 242 -16.69 -7.06 -28.12
C LEU A 242 -15.29 -6.45 -27.91
N GLU A 243 -14.95 -5.39 -28.64
CA GLU A 243 -13.71 -4.62 -28.40
C GLU A 243 -13.72 -3.98 -27.00
N LYS A 244 -14.79 -3.30 -26.60
CA LYS A 244 -14.93 -2.73 -25.24
C LYS A 244 -14.87 -3.80 -24.15
N ALA A 245 -15.45 -4.98 -24.40
CA ALA A 245 -15.36 -6.11 -23.48
C ALA A 245 -13.92 -6.64 -23.35
N ASN A 246 -13.15 -6.67 -24.46
CA ASN A 246 -11.74 -7.06 -24.45
C ASN A 246 -10.87 -6.01 -23.71
N GLU A 247 -11.06 -4.72 -23.96
CA GLU A 247 -10.38 -3.63 -23.22
C GLU A 247 -10.63 -3.75 -21.70
N GLU A 248 -11.87 -4.02 -21.30
CA GLU A 248 -12.22 -4.29 -19.90
C GLU A 248 -11.51 -5.54 -19.33
N ILE A 249 -11.35 -6.60 -20.14
CA ILE A 249 -10.67 -7.84 -19.73
C ILE A 249 -9.15 -7.59 -19.59
N GLU A 250 -8.52 -6.90 -20.53
CA GLU A 250 -7.10 -6.54 -20.46
C GLU A 250 -6.80 -5.64 -19.26
N PHE A 251 -7.63 -4.63 -19.01
CA PHE A 251 -7.52 -3.77 -17.82
C PHE A 251 -7.62 -4.58 -16.53
N LYS A 252 -8.60 -5.49 -16.42
CA LYS A 252 -8.77 -6.39 -15.27
C LYS A 252 -7.57 -7.34 -15.11
N ALA A 253 -7.00 -7.85 -16.20
CA ALA A 253 -5.82 -8.69 -16.20
C ALA A 253 -4.58 -7.93 -15.69
N ALA A 254 -4.33 -6.71 -16.18
CA ALA A 254 -3.24 -5.85 -15.73
C ALA A 254 -3.38 -5.48 -14.24
N CYS A 255 -4.60 -5.20 -13.76
CA CYS A 255 -4.88 -4.98 -12.35
C CYS A 255 -4.62 -6.23 -11.49
N LEU A 256 -4.98 -7.42 -11.97
CA LEU A 256 -4.69 -8.70 -11.29
C LEU A 256 -3.19 -9.00 -11.25
N GLU A 257 -2.45 -8.74 -12.33
CA GLU A 257 -1.01 -8.96 -12.34
C GLU A 257 -0.31 -8.01 -11.36
N ARG A 258 -0.62 -6.71 -11.40
CA ARG A 258 -0.09 -5.71 -10.45
C ARG A 258 -0.40 -6.08 -8.99
N LYS A 259 -1.60 -6.59 -8.71
CA LYS A 259 -1.98 -7.13 -7.40
C LYS A 259 -1.15 -8.36 -7.02
N SER A 260 -0.84 -9.25 -7.97
CA SER A 260 0.02 -10.42 -7.74
C SER A 260 1.47 -10.03 -7.44
N GLN A 261 2.01 -9.02 -8.13
CA GLN A 261 3.35 -8.49 -7.93
C GLN A 261 3.47 -7.85 -6.53
N LEU A 262 2.48 -7.05 -6.12
CA LEU A 262 2.40 -6.49 -4.77
C LEU A 262 2.31 -7.59 -3.70
N LEU A 263 1.50 -8.64 -3.91
CA LEU A 263 1.42 -9.78 -2.98
C LEU A 263 2.76 -10.54 -2.86
N ARG A 264 3.54 -10.67 -3.94
CA ARG A 264 4.90 -11.23 -3.89
C ARG A 264 5.84 -10.34 -3.07
N ALA A 265 5.80 -9.02 -3.28
CA ALA A 265 6.61 -8.05 -2.53
C ALA A 265 6.28 -8.08 -1.02
N CYS A 266 5.00 -8.03 -0.66
CA CYS A 266 4.55 -8.13 0.73
C CYS A 266 4.97 -9.46 1.38
N ARG A 267 4.87 -10.60 0.68
CA ARG A 267 5.36 -11.89 1.20
C ARG A 267 6.87 -11.89 1.47
N LYS A 268 7.67 -11.27 0.61
CA LYS A 268 9.13 -11.14 0.81
C LYS A 268 9.43 -10.30 2.06
N GLN A 269 8.81 -9.14 2.20
CA GLN A 269 8.95 -8.27 3.38
C GLN A 269 8.49 -8.97 4.68
N LEU A 270 7.44 -9.79 4.61
CA LEU A 270 6.92 -10.52 5.77
C LEU A 270 7.90 -11.62 6.21
N SER A 271 8.49 -12.37 5.26
CA SER A 271 9.54 -13.35 5.54
C SER A 271 10.84 -12.71 6.07
N GLU A 272 11.24 -11.55 5.53
CA GLU A 272 12.35 -10.75 6.05
C GLU A 272 12.08 -10.34 7.51
N ARG A 273 10.89 -9.81 7.80
CA ARG A 273 10.44 -9.45 9.17
C ARG A 273 10.31 -10.64 10.11
N GLU A 274 9.94 -11.83 9.62
CA GLU A 274 9.96 -13.06 10.41
C GLU A 274 11.40 -13.46 10.80
N SER A 275 12.35 -13.31 9.88
CA SER A 275 13.77 -13.57 10.16
C SER A 275 14.37 -12.56 11.16
N GLU A 276 13.99 -11.27 11.05
CA GLU A 276 14.32 -10.23 12.04
C GLU A 276 13.71 -10.55 13.41
N CYS A 277 12.44 -10.98 13.48
CA CYS A 277 11.81 -11.40 14.72
C CYS A 277 12.51 -12.63 15.36
N VAL A 278 13.03 -13.56 14.57
CA VAL A 278 13.79 -14.72 15.08
C VAL A 278 15.18 -14.32 15.57
N SER A 279 15.87 -13.37 14.92
CA SER A 279 17.15 -12.87 15.43
C SER A 279 16.99 -12.02 16.68
N LEU A 280 15.96 -11.17 16.75
CA LEU A 280 15.61 -10.38 17.92
C LEU A 280 15.21 -11.25 19.11
N LYS A 281 14.48 -12.36 18.90
CA LYS A 281 14.23 -13.35 19.97
C LYS A 281 15.53 -13.91 20.52
N LYS A 282 16.41 -14.46 19.67
CA LYS A 282 17.72 -14.98 20.09
C LYS A 282 18.61 -13.95 20.80
N LEU A 283 18.48 -12.66 20.46
CA LEU A 283 19.18 -11.58 21.17
C LEU A 283 18.54 -11.29 22.53
N ASN A 284 17.21 -11.25 22.61
CA ASN A 284 16.46 -11.07 23.86
C ASN A 284 16.68 -12.25 24.83
N ASP A 285 16.73 -13.47 24.32
CA ASP A 285 16.99 -14.68 25.10
C ASP A 285 18.38 -14.61 25.75
N LYS A 286 19.42 -14.21 24.98
CA LYS A 286 20.76 -13.92 25.52
C LYS A 286 20.77 -12.79 26.54
N VAL A 287 20.03 -11.71 26.31
CA VAL A 287 19.93 -10.61 27.28
C VAL A 287 19.24 -11.07 28.58
N ASN A 288 18.32 -12.04 28.51
CA ASN A 288 17.75 -12.67 29.71
C ASN A 288 18.76 -13.58 30.42
N GLU A 289 19.56 -14.35 29.68
CA GLU A 289 20.68 -15.15 30.21
C GLU A 289 21.70 -14.23 30.92
N ASP A 290 22.19 -13.18 30.25
CA ASP A 290 23.09 -12.16 30.81
C ASP A 290 22.50 -11.48 32.06
N GLN A 291 21.19 -11.19 32.09
CA GLN A 291 20.51 -10.62 33.26
C GLN A 291 20.40 -11.60 34.43
N GLN A 292 20.19 -12.90 34.17
CA GLN A 292 20.21 -13.93 35.22
C GLN A 292 21.64 -14.08 35.78
N ASP A 293 22.64 -14.13 34.91
CA ASP A 293 24.06 -14.21 35.27
C ASP A 293 24.51 -13.00 36.12
N LEU A 294 24.09 -11.79 35.74
CA LEU A 294 24.34 -10.57 36.52
C LEU A 294 23.57 -10.55 37.85
N SER A 295 22.36 -11.10 37.90
CA SER A 295 21.57 -11.24 39.13
C SER A 295 22.23 -12.22 40.11
N ILE A 296 22.75 -13.35 39.62
CA ILE A 296 23.52 -14.32 40.43
C ILE A 296 24.77 -13.66 41.01
N LYS A 297 25.59 -13.02 40.17
CA LYS A 297 26.82 -12.31 40.60
C LYS A 297 26.54 -11.16 41.56
N LEU A 298 25.39 -10.47 41.42
CA LEU A 298 24.95 -9.45 42.36
C LEU A 298 24.55 -10.06 43.70
N ASN A 299 23.81 -11.18 43.71
CA ASN A 299 23.43 -11.88 44.94
C ASN A 299 24.66 -12.41 45.70
N GLU A 300 25.61 -13.03 44.99
CA GLU A 300 26.91 -13.46 45.52
C GLU A 300 27.64 -12.28 46.18
N ALA A 301 27.83 -11.16 45.47
CA ALA A 301 28.47 -9.97 46.01
C ALA A 301 27.71 -9.36 47.21
N THR A 302 26.38 -9.49 47.29
CA THR A 302 25.63 -9.09 48.49
C THR A 302 25.81 -10.05 49.66
N SER A 303 26.06 -11.34 49.43
CA SER A 303 26.41 -12.31 50.47
C SER A 303 27.78 -12.00 51.07
N ASP A 304 28.80 -11.81 50.22
CA ASP A 304 30.16 -11.40 50.64
C ASP A 304 30.14 -10.10 51.46
N LEU A 305 29.33 -9.12 51.03
CA LEU A 305 29.12 -7.87 51.77
C LEU A 305 28.37 -8.08 53.09
N GLN A 306 27.48 -9.06 53.21
CA GLN A 306 26.83 -9.40 54.48
C GLN A 306 27.82 -10.07 55.45
N GLU A 307 28.59 -11.06 55.01
CA GLU A 307 29.62 -11.72 55.83
C GLU A 307 30.71 -10.74 56.29
N SER A 308 31.12 -9.83 55.41
CA SER A 308 32.05 -8.75 55.73
C SER A 308 31.45 -7.77 56.76
N ASN A 309 30.16 -7.41 56.63
CA ASN A 309 29.48 -6.56 57.61
C ASN A 309 29.29 -7.25 58.98
N GLU A 310 29.00 -8.55 59.01
CA GLU A 310 28.93 -9.35 60.25
C GLU A 310 30.31 -9.45 60.92
N SER A 311 31.37 -9.65 60.13
CA SER A 311 32.76 -9.61 60.59
C SER A 311 33.14 -8.25 61.16
N LEU A 312 32.79 -7.14 60.48
CA LEU A 312 32.98 -5.78 60.97
C LEU A 312 32.15 -5.47 62.23
N LYS A 313 30.95 -6.03 62.35
CA LYS A 313 30.09 -5.93 63.55
C LYS A 313 30.72 -6.68 64.74
N CYS A 314 31.30 -7.86 64.51
CA CYS A 314 32.09 -8.59 65.51
C CYS A 314 33.35 -7.80 65.94
N LEU A 315 34.10 -7.25 64.99
CA LEU A 315 35.28 -6.43 65.25
C LEU A 315 34.94 -5.12 66.00
N ARG A 316 33.82 -4.46 65.67
CA ARG A 316 33.28 -3.31 66.43
C ARG A 316 32.88 -3.70 67.87
N GLY A 317 32.35 -4.90 68.08
CA GLY A 317 32.09 -5.45 69.42
C GLY A 317 33.38 -5.64 70.22
N LYS A 318 34.42 -6.24 69.61
CA LYS A 318 35.76 -6.40 70.20
C LYS A 318 36.42 -5.05 70.51
N LEU A 319 36.29 -4.05 69.62
CA LEU A 319 36.76 -2.69 69.86
C LEU A 319 36.08 -2.05 71.08
N LYS A 320 34.74 -2.08 71.18
CA LYS A 320 34.03 -1.56 72.36
C LYS A 320 34.44 -2.23 73.67
N TYR A 321 34.72 -3.53 73.64
CA TYR A 321 35.26 -4.25 74.80
C TYR A 321 36.68 -3.75 75.17
N LEU A 322 37.55 -3.55 74.19
CA LEU A 322 38.89 -2.99 74.43
C LEU A 322 38.85 -1.52 74.89
N GLU A 323 37.97 -0.69 74.31
CA GLU A 323 37.75 0.71 74.71
C GLU A 323 37.33 0.82 76.18
N SER A 324 36.31 0.05 76.58
CA SER A 324 35.84 0.02 77.98
C SER A 324 36.89 -0.56 78.93
N LYS A 325 37.68 -1.57 78.51
CA LYS A 325 38.83 -2.06 79.28
C LYS A 325 39.92 -1.00 79.44
N ILE A 326 40.24 -0.24 78.40
CA ILE A 326 41.18 0.90 78.46
C ILE A 326 40.65 2.00 79.38
N GLU A 327 39.34 2.26 79.41
CA GLU A 327 38.76 3.24 80.33
C GLU A 327 38.85 2.81 81.80
N VAL A 328 38.72 1.51 82.10
CA VAL A 328 38.99 0.95 83.44
C VAL A 328 40.46 1.11 83.81
N MET A 329 41.39 0.67 82.93
CA MET A 329 42.85 0.83 83.16
C MET A 329 43.24 2.29 83.43
N LYS A 330 42.66 3.26 82.70
CA LYS A 330 42.90 4.70 82.93
C LYS A 330 42.36 5.20 84.28
N LYS A 331 41.25 4.65 84.77
CA LYS A 331 40.71 4.98 86.10
C LYS A 331 41.62 4.45 87.20
N GLU A 332 42.15 3.23 87.03
CA GLU A 332 43.14 2.60 87.92
C GLU A 332 44.48 3.35 87.91
N GLU A 333 45.00 3.74 86.74
CA GLU A 333 46.18 4.59 86.61
C GLU A 333 45.98 5.94 87.34
N SER A 334 44.81 6.57 87.18
CA SER A 334 44.50 7.82 87.86
C SER A 334 44.39 7.69 89.40
N SER A 335 44.06 6.51 89.92
CA SER A 335 43.97 6.26 91.36
C SER A 335 45.35 5.92 91.94
N ALA A 336 46.17 5.16 91.21
CA ALA A 336 47.57 4.90 91.53
C ALA A 336 48.40 6.20 91.55
N GLN A 337 48.23 7.09 90.58
CA GLN A 337 48.88 8.41 90.57
C GLN A 337 48.49 9.25 91.80
N LYS A 338 47.21 9.26 92.19
CA LYS A 338 46.74 9.97 93.40
C LYS A 338 47.34 9.38 94.67
N GLN A 339 47.41 8.06 94.79
CA GLN A 339 48.05 7.40 95.93
C GLN A 339 49.56 7.69 96.00
N SER A 340 50.26 7.67 94.86
CA SER A 340 51.68 8.03 94.76
C SER A 340 51.93 9.49 95.17
N HIS A 341 51.09 10.42 94.73
CA HIS A 341 51.20 11.83 95.14
C HIS A 341 50.96 12.03 96.64
N ILE A 342 50.01 11.30 97.24
CA ILE A 342 49.78 11.28 98.70
C ILE A 342 50.99 10.68 99.45
N ALA A 343 51.64 9.66 98.89
CA ALA A 343 52.86 9.09 99.47
C ALA A 343 54.02 10.10 99.43
N MET A 344 54.25 10.76 98.28
CA MET A 344 55.26 11.80 98.12
C MET A 344 55.05 12.98 99.09
N MET A 345 53.81 13.43 99.28
CA MET A 345 53.46 14.46 100.27
C MET A 345 53.80 14.05 101.71
N LYS A 346 53.65 12.77 102.06
CA LYS A 346 54.07 12.25 103.38
C LYS A 346 55.59 12.19 103.51
N THR A 347 56.30 11.70 102.49
CA THR A 347 57.78 11.66 102.48
C THR A 347 58.38 13.05 102.62
N ASN A 348 57.81 14.05 101.95
CA ASN A 348 58.26 15.44 102.06
C ASN A 348 58.02 16.04 103.45
N LYS A 349 56.93 15.66 104.16
CA LYS A 349 56.74 16.01 105.57
C LYS A 349 57.81 15.37 106.47
N PHE A 350 58.03 14.06 106.36
CA PHE A 350 59.04 13.38 107.16
C PHE A 350 60.46 13.91 106.90
N GLN A 351 60.79 14.33 105.67
CA GLN A 351 62.06 15.02 105.37
C GLN A 351 62.18 16.41 106.02
N ALA A 352 61.08 17.14 106.18
CA ALA A 352 61.07 18.41 106.90
C ALA A 352 61.24 18.19 108.42
N GLU A 353 60.52 17.21 108.97
CA GLU A 353 60.62 16.81 110.39
C GLU A 353 62.03 16.32 110.74
N ILE A 354 62.67 15.50 109.88
CA ILE A 354 64.07 15.06 110.03
C ILE A 354 65.02 16.26 110.12
N LYS A 355 64.91 17.25 109.21
CA LYS A 355 65.75 18.46 109.24
C LYS A 355 65.56 19.28 110.52
N GLU A 356 64.33 19.33 111.04
CA GLU A 356 64.06 19.99 112.32
C GLU A 356 64.72 19.25 113.50
N TYR A 357 64.72 17.91 113.49
CA TYR A 357 65.43 17.09 114.47
C TYR A 357 66.97 17.18 114.31
N GLU A 358 67.51 17.26 113.10
CA GLU A 358 68.94 17.49 112.86
C GLU A 358 69.41 18.84 113.42
N SER A 359 68.60 19.90 113.26
CA SER A 359 68.87 21.21 113.88
C SER A 359 68.90 21.09 115.41
N LYS A 360 67.88 20.47 116.02
CA LYS A 360 67.82 20.26 117.48
C LYS A 360 68.97 19.41 118.00
N LEU A 361 69.44 18.42 117.23
CA LEU A 361 70.60 17.59 117.57
C LEU A 361 71.91 18.38 117.49
N SER A 362 72.03 19.32 116.54
CA SER A 362 73.15 20.27 116.45
C SER A 362 73.22 21.16 117.69
N ASP A 363 72.09 21.74 118.10
CA ASP A 363 72.00 22.58 119.29
C ASP A 363 72.33 21.81 120.57
N CYS A 364 71.78 20.62 120.75
CA CYS A 364 72.05 19.80 121.93
C CYS A 364 73.53 19.35 122.02
N LYS A 365 74.18 19.07 120.88
CA LYS A 365 75.65 18.85 120.81
C LYS A 365 76.44 20.09 121.25
N ARG A 366 76.00 21.29 120.83
CA ARG A 366 76.61 22.58 121.20
C ARG A 366 76.48 22.89 122.70
N GLU A 367 75.39 22.49 123.34
CA GLU A 367 75.22 22.62 124.79
C GLU A 367 76.03 21.59 125.58
N LEU A 368 76.09 20.32 125.15
CA LEU A 368 76.94 19.30 125.76
C LEU A 368 78.44 19.69 125.78
N ALA A 369 78.92 20.41 124.75
CA ALA A 369 80.28 20.95 124.74
C ALA A 369 80.50 22.03 125.83
N ARG A 370 79.51 22.91 126.05
CA ARG A 370 79.56 23.94 127.10
C ARG A 370 79.58 23.32 128.50
N TYR A 371 78.70 22.36 128.77
CA TYR A 371 78.64 21.68 130.08
C TYR A 371 79.91 20.89 130.40
N ARG A 372 80.55 20.24 129.41
CA ARG A 372 81.84 19.55 129.62
C ARG A 372 82.96 20.49 130.06
N SER A 373 83.02 21.69 129.49
CA SER A 373 84.00 22.71 129.90
C SER A 373 83.76 23.19 131.34
N GLN A 374 82.50 23.49 131.69
CA GLN A 374 82.12 23.89 133.06
C GLN A 374 82.37 22.78 134.10
N GLN A 375 82.23 21.50 133.74
CA GLN A 375 82.50 20.37 134.64
C GLN A 375 83.99 20.21 134.99
N ILE A 376 84.90 20.60 134.09
CA ILE A 376 86.36 20.59 134.36
C ILE A 376 86.73 21.70 135.35
N GLU A 377 86.16 22.90 135.18
CA GLU A 377 86.48 24.05 136.03
C GLU A 377 85.89 23.94 137.44
N THR A 378 84.65 23.42 137.57
CA THR A 378 84.01 23.18 138.88
C THR A 378 84.74 22.11 139.70
N LYS A 379 85.25 21.04 139.08
CA LYS A 379 86.08 20.03 139.77
C LYS A 379 87.37 20.60 140.37
N ARG A 380 87.99 21.61 139.73
CA ARG A 380 89.17 22.30 140.29
C ARG A 380 88.84 23.16 141.51
N LYS A 381 87.67 23.79 141.54
CA LYS A 381 87.24 24.68 142.65
C LYS A 381 86.72 23.91 143.89
N LEU A 382 86.34 22.63 143.75
CA LEU A 382 85.84 21.81 144.86
C LEU A 382 86.94 21.35 145.83
N VAL A 383 88.22 21.32 145.40
CA VAL A 383 89.34 20.83 146.22
C VAL A 383 89.77 21.86 147.27
N THR A 384 89.73 23.16 146.93
CA THR A 384 90.17 24.24 147.83
C THR A 384 89.13 24.59 148.90
N LEU A 385 87.84 24.56 148.57
CA LEU A 385 86.77 24.99 149.48
C LEU A 385 86.53 24.06 150.69
N LYS A 386 86.96 22.79 150.61
CA LYS A 386 86.88 21.85 151.75
C LYS A 386 87.76 22.24 152.95
N GLY A 387 88.76 23.12 152.76
CA GLY A 387 89.58 23.61 153.87
C GLY A 387 88.90 24.69 154.73
N THR A 388 87.93 25.42 154.19
CA THR A 388 87.36 26.64 154.81
C THR A 388 85.98 26.45 155.45
N GLU A 389 85.28 25.35 155.15
CA GLU A 389 83.90 25.12 155.61
C GLU A 389 83.78 24.98 157.15
N SER A 390 84.88 24.66 157.84
CA SER A 390 84.92 24.58 159.31
C SER A 390 84.75 25.94 160.02
N ALA A 391 85.05 27.06 159.35
CA ALA A 391 85.02 28.39 159.98
C ALA A 391 83.63 29.06 159.94
N MET A 392 82.90 28.91 158.84
CA MET A 392 81.71 29.73 158.55
C MET A 392 80.38 29.19 159.12
N ARG A 393 80.42 28.19 160.01
CA ARG A 393 79.21 27.60 160.63
C ARG A 393 78.52 28.51 161.66
N SER A 394 79.13 29.60 162.08
CA SER A 394 78.63 30.50 163.13
C SER A 394 77.71 31.63 162.65
N GLU A 395 77.76 32.04 161.38
CA GLU A 395 77.29 33.38 160.98
C GLU A 395 75.98 33.38 160.15
N ASN A 396 75.76 32.39 159.28
CA ASN A 396 74.76 32.49 158.20
C ASN A 396 73.32 32.05 158.55
N GLY A 397 72.98 31.92 159.84
CA GLY A 397 71.62 31.56 160.28
C GLY A 397 70.57 32.64 159.99
N VAL A 398 70.99 33.92 160.03
CA VAL A 398 70.11 35.11 160.02
C VAL A 398 69.34 35.28 158.69
N LEU A 399 69.90 34.82 157.57
CA LEU A 399 69.33 35.09 156.24
C LEU A 399 68.20 34.14 155.82
N ARG A 400 67.78 33.21 156.68
CA ARG A 400 66.64 32.29 156.39
C ARG A 400 65.26 32.95 156.34
N LEU A 401 65.11 34.21 156.75
CA LEU A 401 63.81 34.88 156.87
C LEU A 401 63.44 35.82 155.71
N LYS A 402 64.40 36.46 155.02
CA LYS A 402 64.11 37.51 154.01
C LYS A 402 63.63 37.01 152.62
N ILE A 403 63.56 35.70 152.39
CA ILE A 403 63.20 35.13 151.07
C ILE A 403 61.74 34.60 151.02
N LYS A 404 61.07 34.46 152.17
CA LYS A 404 59.74 33.80 152.24
C LYS A 404 58.53 34.66 151.85
N GLU A 405 58.71 35.96 151.60
CA GLU A 405 57.60 36.93 151.64
C GLU A 405 57.28 37.63 150.29
N MET A 406 58.26 37.83 149.39
CA MET A 406 58.08 38.71 148.22
C MET A 406 57.70 38.04 146.89
N ILE A 407 57.70 36.70 146.77
CA ILE A 407 57.31 35.99 145.53
C ILE A 407 56.41 34.80 145.90
N SER A 408 55.09 34.93 146.06
CA SER A 408 54.10 35.92 145.58
C SER A 408 53.74 35.86 144.08
N ASN A 409 52.46 36.15 143.82
CA ASN A 409 51.95 36.85 142.64
C ASN A 409 52.00 36.19 141.24
N ILE A 410 51.97 34.86 141.13
CA ILE A 410 51.38 34.17 139.95
C ILE A 410 50.23 33.25 140.40
N LYS A 411 49.14 33.87 140.87
CA LYS A 411 47.87 33.19 141.22
C LYS A 411 46.68 33.69 140.40
N HIS A 412 46.94 34.33 139.27
CA HIS A 412 45.94 34.93 138.38
C HIS A 412 46.46 34.98 136.92
N ILE A 413 45.54 34.94 135.96
CA ILE A 413 45.72 35.17 134.49
C ILE A 413 46.22 33.96 133.64
N ARG A 414 45.23 33.31 132.98
CA ARG A 414 45.26 32.59 131.68
C ARG A 414 46.15 31.32 131.54
N GLY A 415 45.72 30.26 130.83
CA GLY A 415 44.45 29.99 130.14
C GLY A 415 44.60 28.98 128.98
N ASN A 416 43.47 28.57 128.38
CA ASN A 416 43.33 27.83 127.10
C ASN A 416 43.78 26.35 127.05
N HIS A 417 43.13 25.45 126.30
CA HIS A 417 41.77 25.45 125.71
C HIS A 417 41.37 23.98 125.44
N ILE A 418 40.13 23.55 125.70
CA ILE A 418 39.70 22.15 125.51
C ILE A 418 38.40 22.07 124.70
N ILE A 419 38.55 21.53 123.49
CA ILE A 419 37.58 20.80 122.65
C ILE A 419 36.26 21.52 122.30
N GLU A 420 36.20 22.06 121.09
CA GLU A 420 34.95 22.08 120.32
C GLU A 420 34.67 20.68 119.71
N LYS A 421 33.46 20.16 119.92
CA LYS A 421 32.61 19.47 118.91
C LYS A 421 31.35 18.89 119.57
N GLY A 422 30.26 19.66 119.60
CA GLY A 422 29.06 19.24 120.32
C GLY A 422 27.79 20.07 120.14
N LEU A 423 27.45 20.50 118.91
CA LEU A 423 26.10 21.04 118.63
C LEU A 423 25.43 20.36 117.44
N LEU A 424 24.56 19.41 117.78
CA LEU A 424 23.75 18.58 116.90
C LEU A 424 22.55 19.36 116.35
N SER A 425 22.78 20.28 115.41
CA SER A 425 21.69 21.11 114.84
C SER A 425 21.80 21.36 113.32
N ARG A 426 22.59 20.56 112.59
CA ARG A 426 22.77 20.70 111.13
C ARG A 426 22.13 19.59 110.29
N VAL A 427 21.92 18.40 110.86
CA VAL A 427 21.44 17.20 110.16
C VAL A 427 19.99 17.31 109.63
N ILE A 428 19.15 18.14 110.28
CA ILE A 428 17.77 18.38 109.82
C ILE A 428 17.71 19.44 108.70
N ALA A 429 18.70 20.33 108.61
CA ALA A 429 18.72 21.42 107.63
C ALA A 429 19.19 21.00 106.21
N GLU A 430 19.78 19.80 106.07
CA GLU A 430 20.29 19.32 104.77
C GLU A 430 19.26 18.46 104.01
N ARG A 431 18.33 17.77 104.69
CA ARG A 431 17.28 16.98 104.05
C ARG A 431 16.37 17.84 103.15
N ASN A 432 15.88 18.96 103.67
CA ASN A 432 14.94 19.83 102.96
C ASN A 432 15.62 20.73 101.90
N ARG A 433 16.95 20.65 101.72
CA ARG A 433 17.67 21.37 100.65
C ARG A 433 17.69 20.63 99.32
N PHE A 434 17.44 19.32 99.29
CA PHE A 434 17.46 18.54 98.05
C PHE A 434 16.14 18.56 97.27
N GLU A 435 15.00 18.69 97.94
CA GLU A 435 13.68 18.62 97.29
C GLU A 435 13.38 19.86 96.43
N HIS A 436 13.75 21.05 96.90
CA HIS A 436 13.58 22.31 96.14
C HIS A 436 14.50 22.40 94.90
N GLY A 437 15.62 21.67 94.88
CA GLY A 437 16.54 21.63 93.74
C GLY A 437 15.98 20.90 92.50
N ILE A 438 15.06 19.94 92.70
CA ILE A 438 14.47 19.16 91.60
C ILE A 438 13.49 20.03 90.79
N HIS A 439 12.62 20.78 91.45
CA HIS A 439 11.64 21.64 90.76
C HIS A 439 12.29 22.80 89.98
N GLN A 440 13.34 23.44 90.51
CA GLN A 440 14.11 24.43 89.73
C GLN A 440 14.81 23.79 88.50
N SER A 441 15.17 22.51 88.59
CA SER A 441 15.79 21.74 87.51
C SER A 441 14.79 21.24 86.45
N GLN A 442 13.48 21.38 86.68
CA GLN A 442 12.42 21.17 85.69
C GLN A 442 11.98 22.49 85.07
N ALA A 443 11.75 23.54 85.88
CA ALA A 443 11.43 24.88 85.39
C ALA A 443 12.44 25.39 84.35
N ARG A 444 13.75 25.28 84.65
CA ARG A 444 14.83 25.63 83.68
C ARG A 444 14.82 24.78 82.41
N ARG A 445 14.24 23.58 82.44
CA ARG A 445 14.20 22.66 81.29
C ARG A 445 13.07 23.04 80.34
N ASP A 446 11.92 23.42 80.88
CA ASP A 446 10.80 23.93 80.08
C ASP A 446 11.07 25.36 79.57
N GLU A 447 11.81 26.17 80.35
CA GLU A 447 12.33 27.46 79.91
C GLU A 447 13.33 27.30 78.75
N LEU A 448 14.30 26.38 78.84
CA LEU A 448 15.19 26.04 77.71
C LEU A 448 14.45 25.43 76.51
N SER A 449 13.39 24.65 76.73
CA SER A 449 12.53 24.09 75.67
C SER A 449 11.78 25.20 74.91
N ASN A 450 11.27 26.20 75.63
CA ASN A 450 10.61 27.35 75.01
C ASN A 450 11.62 28.32 74.37
N GLN A 451 12.81 28.49 74.95
CA GLN A 451 13.93 29.19 74.30
C GLN A 451 14.40 28.50 73.01
N LEU A 452 14.34 27.16 72.93
CA LEU A 452 14.60 26.42 71.68
C LEU A 452 13.50 26.66 70.62
N LYS A 453 12.24 26.79 71.04
CA LYS A 453 11.12 27.12 70.12
C LYS A 453 11.21 28.57 69.61
N THR A 454 11.57 29.53 70.46
CA THR A 454 11.82 30.91 70.01
C THR A 454 13.14 31.06 69.24
N ALA A 455 14.16 30.26 69.53
CA ALA A 455 15.38 30.20 68.71
C ALA A 455 15.10 29.65 67.31
N ASN A 456 14.17 28.70 67.16
CA ASN A 456 13.77 28.19 65.84
C ASN A 456 12.93 29.23 65.04
N SER A 457 12.05 30.00 65.67
CA SER A 457 11.33 31.10 64.98
C SER A 457 12.24 32.31 64.68
N LEU A 458 13.16 32.65 65.58
CA LEU A 458 14.26 33.59 65.31
C LEU A 458 15.23 33.04 64.25
N GLY A 459 15.38 31.73 64.12
CA GLY A 459 16.13 31.07 63.05
C GLY A 459 15.48 31.27 61.69
N ALA A 460 14.15 31.10 61.59
CA ALA A 460 13.38 31.42 60.39
C ALA A 460 13.40 32.93 60.05
N GLN A 461 13.34 33.81 61.06
CA GLN A 461 13.56 35.24 60.85
C GLN A 461 15.01 35.55 60.44
N SER A 462 16.01 34.82 60.96
CA SER A 462 17.43 34.99 60.62
C SER A 462 17.77 34.47 59.23
N GLN A 463 17.10 33.42 58.73
CA GLN A 463 17.22 32.99 57.34
C GLN A 463 16.57 34.01 56.38
N ASN A 464 15.41 34.57 56.74
CA ASN A 464 14.80 35.68 55.99
C ASN A 464 15.63 36.97 56.08
N ALA A 465 16.28 37.23 57.21
CA ALA A 465 17.22 38.34 57.37
C ALA A 465 18.50 38.10 56.56
N LEU A 466 19.02 36.88 56.49
CA LEU A 466 20.15 36.51 55.62
C LEU A 466 19.79 36.60 54.13
N ALA A 467 18.55 36.30 53.74
CA ALA A 467 18.07 36.53 52.38
C ALA A 467 18.01 38.03 52.05
N ARG A 468 17.46 38.85 52.96
CA ARG A 468 17.45 40.33 52.82
C ARG A 468 18.85 40.93 52.87
N LEU A 469 19.72 40.45 53.75
CA LEU A 469 21.13 40.88 53.85
C LEU A 469 21.97 40.40 52.66
N ARG A 470 21.58 39.35 51.94
CA ARG A 470 22.17 39.01 50.63
C ARG A 470 21.74 40.02 49.57
N MET A 471 20.45 40.31 49.43
CA MET A 471 19.98 41.35 48.49
C MET A 471 20.59 42.73 48.81
N ILE A 472 20.68 43.08 50.10
CA ILE A 472 21.31 44.31 50.58
C ILE A 472 22.84 44.27 50.38
N ASN A 473 23.51 43.11 50.49
CA ASN A 473 24.92 42.99 50.11
C ASN A 473 25.15 43.09 48.60
N ASP A 474 24.26 42.56 47.77
CA ASP A 474 24.36 42.67 46.30
C ASP A 474 24.12 44.13 45.84
N GLU A 475 23.24 44.85 46.53
CA GLU A 475 23.01 46.28 46.38
C GLU A 475 24.18 47.12 46.95
N HIS A 476 24.74 46.73 48.10
CA HIS A 476 25.95 47.34 48.66
C HIS A 476 27.20 47.04 47.83
N LEU A 477 27.31 45.90 47.12
CA LEU A 477 28.41 45.66 46.17
C LEU A 477 28.33 46.67 45.02
N LYS A 478 27.16 46.81 44.39
CA LYS A 478 26.93 47.80 43.31
C LYS A 478 27.12 49.25 43.76
N ASN A 479 26.92 49.54 45.04
CA ASN A 479 27.18 50.87 45.60
C ASN A 479 28.63 51.02 46.10
N LEU A 480 29.32 49.94 46.47
CA LEU A 480 30.76 49.91 46.75
C LEU A 480 31.58 50.08 45.48
N GLU A 481 31.17 49.51 44.35
CA GLU A 481 31.80 49.75 43.04
C GLU A 481 31.74 51.24 42.66
N LYS A 482 30.57 51.88 42.81
CA LYS A 482 30.40 53.34 42.60
C LYS A 482 31.24 54.17 43.57
N LEU A 483 31.24 53.83 44.86
CA LEU A 483 32.07 54.50 45.86
C LEU A 483 33.57 54.27 45.62
N GLN A 484 33.98 53.14 45.02
CA GLN A 484 35.36 52.92 44.61
C GLN A 484 35.74 53.80 43.41
N GLU A 485 34.85 53.98 42.43
CA GLU A 485 35.08 54.98 41.36
C GLU A 485 35.21 56.41 41.92
N GLU A 486 34.35 56.79 42.87
CA GLU A 486 34.41 58.11 43.52
C GLU A 486 35.68 58.27 44.38
N VAL A 487 36.11 57.22 45.10
CA VAL A 487 37.37 57.21 45.85
C VAL A 487 38.60 57.26 44.92
N ILE A 488 38.55 56.68 43.73
CA ILE A 488 39.61 56.82 42.71
C ILE A 488 39.66 58.28 42.21
N LYS A 489 38.51 58.86 41.85
CA LYS A 489 38.39 60.28 41.44
C LYS A 489 38.84 61.24 42.56
N ALA A 490 38.58 60.91 43.82
CA ALA A 490 39.04 61.69 44.98
C ALA A 490 40.55 61.52 45.26
N LYS A 491 41.11 60.32 45.08
CA LYS A 491 42.55 60.06 45.20
C LYS A 491 43.36 60.82 44.13
N GLN A 492 42.86 60.90 42.90
CA GLN A 492 43.49 61.69 41.84
C GLN A 492 43.61 63.17 42.26
N LYS A 493 42.52 63.79 42.72
CA LYS A 493 42.55 65.17 43.27
C LYS A 493 43.45 65.34 44.51
N SER A 494 43.57 64.31 45.34
CA SER A 494 44.48 64.35 46.52
C SER A 494 45.97 64.29 46.15
N ILE A 495 46.32 63.67 45.02
CA ILE A 495 47.70 63.65 44.49
C ILE A 495 48.04 65.02 43.91
N GLU A 496 47.12 65.62 43.16
CA GLU A 496 47.23 66.96 42.56
C GLU A 496 47.53 68.06 43.59
N VAL A 497 46.79 68.08 44.72
CA VAL A 497 47.03 69.02 45.83
C VAL A 497 48.35 68.75 46.56
N LYS A 498 48.83 67.50 46.61
CA LYS A 498 50.10 67.15 47.28
C LYS A 498 51.35 67.51 46.48
N ALA A 499 51.24 67.63 45.16
CA ALA A 499 52.34 68.13 44.32
C ALA A 499 52.68 69.59 44.68
N LEU A 500 51.66 70.44 44.78
CA LEU A 500 51.82 71.88 45.07
C LEU A 500 52.37 72.17 46.47
N PHE A 501 52.05 71.33 47.47
CA PHE A 501 52.54 71.52 48.85
C PHE A 501 54.04 71.16 49.05
N LEU A 502 54.63 70.38 48.15
CA LEU A 502 56.04 69.99 48.25
C LEU A 502 57.00 71.06 47.72
N GLU A 503 56.54 71.94 46.83
CA GLU A 503 57.34 73.01 46.22
C GLU A 503 57.57 74.18 47.19
N GLU A 504 56.62 74.45 48.08
CA GLU A 504 56.69 75.53 49.08
C GLU A 504 57.59 75.19 50.27
N LYS A 505 57.67 73.90 50.66
CA LYS A 505 58.41 73.41 51.83
C LYS A 505 59.94 73.53 51.75
N GLN A 506 60.51 73.87 50.59
CA GLN A 506 61.95 73.74 50.33
C GLN A 506 62.82 74.97 50.68
N LYS A 507 62.24 76.06 51.22
CA LYS A 507 62.97 77.34 51.41
C LYS A 507 63.48 77.64 52.84
N ASP A 508 62.92 77.05 53.89
CA ASP A 508 63.06 77.60 55.27
C ASP A 508 64.18 76.99 56.15
N VAL A 509 65.06 76.13 55.60
CA VAL A 509 66.00 75.30 56.40
C VAL A 509 67.31 76.04 56.79
N SER A 510 67.38 77.36 56.62
CA SER A 510 68.65 78.11 56.61
C SER A 510 69.29 78.45 57.97
N ASN A 511 68.52 78.57 59.07
CA ASN A 511 68.93 79.43 60.21
C ASN A 511 69.32 78.74 61.53
N ILE A 512 69.64 77.44 61.55
CA ILE A 512 69.96 76.69 62.80
C ILE A 512 71.48 76.79 63.18
N ALA A 513 72.27 77.60 62.48
CA ALA A 513 73.73 77.67 62.65
C ALA A 513 74.24 78.20 64.00
N VAL A 514 73.45 79.00 64.72
CA VAL A 514 73.87 79.83 65.89
C VAL A 514 74.23 79.01 67.15
N ILE A 515 73.94 77.71 67.17
CA ILE A 515 74.19 76.83 68.34
C ILE A 515 75.69 76.55 68.59
N ARG A 516 76.59 76.90 67.67
CA ARG A 516 78.00 76.47 67.71
C ARG A 516 78.92 77.32 68.60
N ASP A 517 78.81 78.64 68.57
CA ASP A 517 79.94 79.50 68.98
C ASP A 517 80.07 79.68 70.52
N LEU A 518 78.96 79.61 71.24
CA LEU A 518 78.95 79.73 72.71
C LEU A 518 79.62 78.55 73.45
N LYS A 519 80.03 77.48 72.75
CA LYS A 519 80.81 76.38 73.34
C LYS A 519 82.33 76.61 73.31
N HIS A 520 82.84 77.54 72.49
CA HIS A 520 84.29 77.69 72.30
C HIS A 520 84.99 78.33 73.51
N GLN A 521 84.30 79.19 74.27
CA GLN A 521 84.91 80.03 75.30
C GLN A 521 85.24 79.30 76.63
N LEU A 522 84.68 78.11 76.87
CA LEU A 522 84.97 77.33 78.09
C LEU A 522 86.26 76.50 78.00
N ALA A 523 86.63 76.02 76.81
CA ALA A 523 87.74 75.09 76.61
C ALA A 523 89.14 75.66 76.91
N MET A 524 89.28 76.99 77.09
CA MET A 524 90.56 77.65 77.37
C MET A 524 90.95 77.68 78.87
N LYS A 525 90.23 76.95 79.73
CA LYS A 525 90.52 76.85 81.18
C LYS A 525 91.19 75.54 81.60
N GLU A 526 91.10 74.50 80.79
CA GLU A 526 91.55 73.14 81.14
C GLU A 526 93.03 72.88 80.82
N THR A 527 93.74 73.88 80.24
CA THR A 527 95.22 73.87 80.16
C THR A 527 95.86 74.23 81.51
N LYS A 528 95.65 73.35 82.50
CA LYS A 528 96.45 73.28 83.73
C LYS A 528 96.62 71.83 84.20
N ILE A 529 96.78 70.89 83.26
CA ILE A 529 98.10 70.38 82.80
C ILE A 529 98.77 69.41 83.78
N ASP A 530 98.46 69.45 85.08
CA ASP A 530 99.03 68.51 86.06
C ASP A 530 98.28 67.15 86.05
N GLU A 531 96.95 67.19 85.85
CA GLU A 531 96.08 66.00 85.67
C GLU A 531 96.42 65.13 84.44
N LEU A 532 97.15 65.70 83.47
CA LEU A 532 97.50 65.02 82.21
C LEU A 532 98.52 63.88 82.39
N SER A 533 99.08 63.70 83.59
CA SER A 533 99.96 62.57 83.92
C SER A 533 99.19 61.33 84.38
N GLU A 534 98.18 61.47 85.25
CA GLU A 534 97.32 60.36 85.68
C GLU A 534 96.37 59.89 84.57
N LEU A 535 95.80 60.86 83.81
CA LEU A 535 94.90 60.57 82.70
C LEU A 535 95.52 59.62 81.66
N VAL A 536 96.82 59.63 81.43
CA VAL A 536 97.46 58.74 80.43
C VAL A 536 97.46 57.27 80.88
N GLN A 537 97.60 56.97 82.17
CA GLN A 537 97.48 55.58 82.65
C GLN A 537 96.03 55.11 82.62
N GLU A 538 95.11 55.96 83.06
CA GLU A 538 93.68 55.67 83.05
C GLU A 538 93.14 55.51 81.61
N TYR A 539 93.61 56.32 80.66
CA TYR A 539 93.26 56.24 79.24
C TYR A 539 93.76 54.94 78.60
N ASN A 540 94.90 54.40 79.01
CA ASN A 540 95.38 53.11 78.51
C ASN A 540 94.55 51.92 79.04
N LEU A 541 94.06 51.98 80.28
CA LEU A 541 93.11 51.00 80.82
C LEU A 541 91.73 51.14 80.17
N LYS A 542 91.22 52.37 80.03
CA LYS A 542 89.97 52.68 79.31
C LYS A 542 90.04 52.25 77.85
N ARG A 543 91.17 52.43 77.16
CA ARG A 543 91.40 51.98 75.78
C ARG A 543 91.32 50.46 75.65
N LYS A 544 91.96 49.70 76.55
CA LYS A 544 91.83 48.24 76.58
C LYS A 544 90.38 47.79 76.84
N LEU A 545 89.68 48.46 77.75
CA LEU A 545 88.27 48.16 78.05
C LEU A 545 87.33 48.49 76.89
N ILE A 546 87.55 49.62 76.19
CA ILE A 546 86.81 49.98 74.98
C ILE A 546 87.08 48.96 73.87
N GLN A 547 88.33 48.54 73.69
CA GLN A 547 88.70 47.56 72.65
C GLN A 547 88.11 46.16 72.94
N SER A 548 88.05 45.74 74.22
CA SER A 548 87.29 44.54 74.64
C SER A 548 85.82 44.66 74.28
N LYS A 549 85.19 45.79 74.62
CA LYS A 549 83.77 46.03 74.32
C LYS A 549 83.46 46.17 72.84
N GLN A 550 84.42 46.64 72.02
CA GLN A 550 84.27 46.63 70.57
C GLN A 550 84.22 45.20 70.03
N VAL A 551 85.11 44.31 70.49
CA VAL A 551 85.05 42.88 70.14
C VAL A 551 83.75 42.24 70.65
N GLU A 552 83.34 42.50 71.90
CA GLU A 552 82.05 42.01 72.44
C GLU A 552 80.84 42.51 71.63
N HIS A 553 80.89 43.74 71.08
CA HIS A 553 79.84 44.28 70.22
C HIS A 553 79.89 43.72 68.77
N GLU A 554 81.07 43.43 68.23
CA GLU A 554 81.25 42.77 66.93
C GLU A 554 80.80 41.29 66.99
N ASP A 555 81.17 40.57 68.06
CA ASP A 555 80.69 39.22 68.36
C ASP A 555 79.16 39.21 68.51
N PHE A 556 78.59 40.11 69.32
CA PHE A 556 77.14 40.24 69.48
C PHE A 556 76.43 40.60 68.17
N ALA A 557 77.00 41.47 67.34
CA ALA A 557 76.47 41.77 66.01
C ALA A 557 76.50 40.55 65.09
N SER A 558 77.60 39.77 65.09
CA SER A 558 77.72 38.53 64.31
C SER A 558 76.68 37.47 64.73
N ILE A 559 76.44 37.35 66.05
CA ILE A 559 75.40 36.48 66.61
C ILE A 559 74.02 36.96 66.16
N LYS A 560 73.72 38.25 66.24
CA LYS A 560 72.42 38.81 65.82
C LYS A 560 72.19 38.71 64.32
N ASP A 561 73.23 38.82 63.49
CA ASP A 561 73.13 38.53 62.06
C ASP A 561 72.97 37.02 61.79
N SER A 562 73.52 36.13 62.62
CA SER A 562 73.27 34.69 62.51
C SER A 562 71.83 34.31 62.89
N GLU A 563 71.26 34.91 63.95
CA GLU A 563 69.84 34.80 64.32
C GLU A 563 68.94 35.36 63.23
N LYS A 564 69.28 36.53 62.68
CA LYS A 564 68.55 37.14 61.57
C LYS A 564 68.55 36.23 60.34
N ARG A 565 69.67 35.60 59.99
CA ARG A 565 69.75 34.61 58.89
C ARG A 565 68.91 33.36 59.17
N THR A 566 68.93 32.81 60.38
CA THR A 566 68.09 31.63 60.69
C THR A 566 66.61 31.97 60.71
N LEU A 567 66.22 33.14 61.23
CA LEU A 567 64.85 33.66 61.14
C LEU A 567 64.43 33.94 59.69
N THR A 568 65.28 34.54 58.85
CA THR A 568 65.01 34.72 57.42
C THR A 568 64.81 33.37 56.72
N ASN A 569 65.63 32.37 57.01
CA ASN A 569 65.47 31.02 56.46
C ASN A 569 64.18 30.34 56.94
N GLN A 570 63.78 30.52 58.20
CA GLN A 570 62.49 30.04 58.72
C GLN A 570 61.30 30.75 58.06
N ILE A 571 61.38 32.07 57.88
CA ILE A 571 60.38 32.87 57.15
C ILE A 571 60.26 32.37 55.70
N ASN A 572 61.37 32.10 55.02
CA ASN A 572 61.37 31.57 53.65
C ASN A 572 60.76 30.16 53.60
N GLN A 573 61.13 29.25 54.51
CA GLN A 573 60.51 27.91 54.59
C GLN A 573 59.00 27.96 54.91
N LEU A 574 58.56 28.94 55.70
CA LEU A 574 57.13 29.16 55.97
C LEU A 574 56.41 29.74 54.75
N ASN A 575 57.04 30.67 54.02
CA ASN A 575 56.51 31.21 52.78
C ASN A 575 56.39 30.14 51.69
N GLU A 576 57.41 29.27 51.52
CA GLU A 576 57.37 28.12 50.61
C GLU A 576 56.25 27.14 50.97
N LYS A 577 56.06 26.82 52.26
CA LYS A 577 54.96 25.98 52.73
C LYS A 577 53.59 26.62 52.46
N VAL A 578 53.43 27.91 52.77
CA VAL A 578 52.20 28.66 52.48
C VAL A 578 51.92 28.73 50.98
N GLN A 579 52.95 28.88 50.15
CA GLN A 579 52.82 28.87 48.69
C GLN A 579 52.44 27.48 48.17
N GLY A 580 53.06 26.41 48.67
CA GLY A 580 52.70 25.03 48.32
C GLY A 580 51.27 24.66 48.69
N GLU A 581 50.77 25.09 49.86
CA GLU A 581 49.36 24.89 50.24
C GLU A 581 48.39 25.75 49.41
N ARG A 582 48.79 26.97 49.01
CA ARG A 582 48.02 27.78 48.03
C ARG A 582 47.92 27.09 46.67
N GLU A 583 49.01 26.50 46.18
CA GLU A 583 49.02 25.78 44.90
C GLU A 583 48.22 24.48 44.93
N LYS A 584 48.21 23.75 46.06
CA LYS A 584 47.32 22.60 46.26
C LYS A 584 45.85 23.03 46.26
N THR A 585 45.50 24.03 47.07
CA THR A 585 44.11 24.50 47.20
C THR A 585 43.58 25.12 45.91
N GLU A 586 44.43 25.76 45.10
CA GLU A 586 44.06 26.24 43.76
C GLU A 586 43.88 25.08 42.76
N LYS A 587 44.73 24.04 42.79
CA LYS A 587 44.53 22.81 41.98
C LYS A 587 43.20 22.13 42.33
N GLU A 588 42.92 21.94 43.62
CA GLU A 588 41.62 21.44 44.10
C GLU A 588 40.45 22.32 43.63
N ARG A 589 40.61 23.65 43.61
CA ARG A 589 39.57 24.58 43.15
C ARG A 589 39.31 24.42 41.65
N LEU A 590 40.35 24.24 40.85
CA LEU A 590 40.26 24.01 39.40
C LEU A 590 39.64 22.64 39.08
N GLU A 591 39.99 21.58 39.82
CA GLU A 591 39.35 20.26 39.72
C GLU A 591 37.87 20.30 40.12
N LYS A 592 37.52 20.97 41.24
CA LYS A 592 36.12 21.16 41.63
C LYS A 592 35.34 21.94 40.56
N LEU A 593 35.97 22.93 39.91
CA LEU A 593 35.36 23.68 38.81
C LEU A 593 35.17 22.83 37.53
N SER A 594 36.12 21.95 37.20
CA SER A 594 35.98 21.04 36.03
C SER A 594 34.93 19.96 36.29
N LEU A 595 34.86 19.42 37.50
CA LEU A 595 33.83 18.47 37.93
C LEU A 595 32.43 19.08 37.94
N VAL A 596 32.27 20.35 38.37
CA VAL A 596 30.97 21.06 38.28
C VAL A 596 30.55 21.24 36.82
N LYS A 597 31.46 21.68 35.93
CA LYS A 597 31.17 21.77 34.48
C LYS A 597 30.77 20.42 33.89
N PHE A 598 31.46 19.34 34.26
CA PHE A 598 31.11 17.99 33.82
C PHE A 598 29.74 17.55 34.36
N GLN A 599 29.43 17.87 35.62
CA GLN A 599 28.12 17.60 36.24
C GLN A 599 26.99 18.37 35.53
N ASP A 600 27.21 19.63 35.14
CA ASP A 600 26.22 20.44 34.43
C ASP A 600 26.03 19.98 32.98
N ASN A 601 27.10 19.57 32.29
CA ASN A 601 27.00 18.89 31.00
C ASN A 601 26.18 17.59 31.10
N LEU A 602 26.44 16.75 32.13
CA LEU A 602 25.65 15.55 32.37
C LEU A 602 24.17 15.86 32.69
N LYS A 603 23.87 16.91 33.47
CA LYS A 603 22.48 17.36 33.70
C LYS A 603 21.79 17.77 32.39
N PHE A 604 22.51 18.46 31.50
CA PHE A 604 22.00 18.84 30.18
C PHE A 604 21.72 17.62 29.30
N GLU A 605 22.66 16.70 29.18
CA GLU A 605 22.50 15.44 28.42
C GLU A 605 21.32 14.61 28.96
N ILE A 606 21.24 14.45 30.29
CA ILE A 606 20.14 13.74 30.98
C ILE A 606 18.78 14.40 30.71
N ASN A 607 18.70 15.74 30.64
CA ASN A 607 17.45 16.43 30.36
C ASN A 607 17.06 16.33 28.89
N LYS A 608 18.01 16.47 27.97
CA LYS A 608 17.80 16.23 26.52
C LYS A 608 17.27 14.80 26.27
N LEU A 609 17.87 13.80 26.91
CA LEU A 609 17.41 12.40 26.82
C LEU A 609 16.01 12.17 27.43
N LYS A 610 15.62 12.92 28.48
CA LYS A 610 14.23 12.90 28.99
C LYS A 610 13.25 13.47 27.98
N ASP A 611 13.59 14.59 27.33
CA ASP A 611 12.74 15.25 26.34
C ASP A 611 12.58 14.39 25.07
N GLU A 612 13.66 13.73 24.63
CA GLU A 612 13.64 12.73 23.55
C GLU A 612 12.77 11.52 23.94
N ARG A 613 12.94 10.98 25.15
CA ARG A 613 12.08 9.89 25.67
C ARG A 613 10.60 10.28 25.73
N LEU A 614 10.27 11.51 26.13
CA LEU A 614 8.88 11.99 26.18
C LEU A 614 8.26 12.14 24.78
N LYS A 615 9.04 12.58 23.77
CA LYS A 615 8.60 12.59 22.36
C LYS A 615 8.31 11.18 21.86
N ILE A 616 9.24 10.25 22.06
CA ILE A 616 9.10 8.84 21.68
C ILE A 616 7.88 8.20 22.38
N GLN A 617 7.65 8.50 23.66
CA GLN A 617 6.47 8.01 24.38
C GLN A 617 5.16 8.56 23.79
N ALA A 618 5.08 9.86 23.48
CA ALA A 618 3.89 10.46 22.86
C ALA A 618 3.64 9.96 21.42
N GLU A 619 4.69 9.57 20.69
CA GLU A 619 4.58 8.91 19.39
C GLU A 619 4.13 7.45 19.53
N LEU A 620 4.66 6.72 20.52
CA LEU A 620 4.23 5.36 20.85
C LEU A 620 2.74 5.33 21.21
N GLU A 621 2.27 6.24 22.08
CA GLU A 621 0.87 6.36 22.46
C GLU A 621 -0.06 6.61 21.25
N LYS A 622 0.36 7.47 20.29
CA LYS A 622 -0.36 7.66 19.01
C LYS A 622 -0.40 6.37 18.18
N THR A 623 0.70 5.65 18.06
CA THR A 623 0.73 4.39 17.29
C THR A 623 -0.12 3.29 17.94
N VAL A 624 -0.20 3.24 19.28
CA VAL A 624 -1.06 2.32 20.03
C VAL A 624 -2.54 2.64 19.83
N LEU A 625 -2.92 3.93 19.78
CA LEU A 625 -4.30 4.32 19.45
C LEU A 625 -4.66 3.96 18.00
N ALA A 626 -3.78 4.29 17.04
CA ALA A 626 -3.98 3.93 15.63
C ALA A 626 -4.08 2.40 15.42
N LYS A 627 -3.28 1.62 16.16
CA LYS A 627 -3.38 0.15 16.16
C LYS A 627 -4.75 -0.33 16.64
N LYS A 628 -5.28 0.20 17.76
CA LYS A 628 -6.62 -0.15 18.27
C LYS A 628 -7.72 0.18 17.26
N GLU A 629 -7.63 1.31 16.57
CA GLU A 629 -8.58 1.63 15.49
C GLU A 629 -8.52 0.62 14.34
N LEU A 630 -7.32 0.20 13.93
CA LEU A 630 -7.13 -0.81 12.88
C LEU A 630 -7.61 -2.19 13.33
N GLU A 631 -7.44 -2.55 14.61
CA GLU A 631 -8.00 -3.79 15.18
C GLU A 631 -9.53 -3.77 15.15
N ILE A 632 -10.18 -2.66 15.52
CA ILE A 632 -11.63 -2.49 15.43
C ILE A 632 -12.12 -2.53 13.96
N LYS A 633 -11.39 -1.91 13.03
CA LYS A 633 -11.68 -1.96 11.59
C LYS A 633 -11.55 -3.39 11.05
N ASN A 634 -10.51 -4.14 11.44
CA ASN A 634 -10.32 -5.54 11.07
C ASN A 634 -11.40 -6.46 11.65
N GLN A 635 -11.83 -6.23 12.90
CA GLN A 635 -12.95 -6.97 13.50
C GLN A 635 -14.25 -6.77 12.71
N LYS A 636 -14.58 -5.53 12.34
CA LYS A 636 -15.76 -5.22 11.50
C LYS A 636 -15.66 -5.87 10.12
N MET A 637 -14.54 -5.72 9.42
CA MET A 637 -14.34 -6.41 8.13
C MET A 637 -14.44 -7.94 8.26
N SER A 638 -14.03 -8.52 9.38
CA SER A 638 -14.18 -9.96 9.64
C SER A 638 -15.66 -10.36 9.86
N THR A 639 -16.45 -9.58 10.58
CA THR A 639 -17.90 -9.82 10.72
C THR A 639 -18.65 -9.64 9.41
N ASP A 640 -18.27 -8.64 8.62
CA ASP A 640 -18.88 -8.35 7.32
C ASP A 640 -18.55 -9.46 6.31
N LEU A 641 -17.29 -9.93 6.26
CA LEU A 641 -16.87 -11.09 5.46
C LEU A 641 -17.58 -12.38 5.90
N HIS A 642 -17.83 -12.57 7.21
CA HIS A 642 -18.62 -13.70 7.69
C HIS A 642 -20.08 -13.61 7.22
N PHE A 643 -20.69 -12.43 7.31
CA PHE A 643 -22.04 -12.17 6.80
C PHE A 643 -22.13 -12.45 5.29
N PHE A 644 -21.28 -11.84 4.47
CA PHE A 644 -21.24 -12.08 3.03
C PHE A 644 -20.99 -13.54 2.67
N LYS A 645 -20.11 -14.25 3.40
CA LYS A 645 -19.91 -15.70 3.20
C LYS A 645 -21.14 -16.52 3.55
N SER A 646 -21.88 -16.15 4.60
CA SER A 646 -23.14 -16.81 4.97
C SER A 646 -24.25 -16.60 3.92
N GLU A 647 -24.29 -15.40 3.32
CA GLU A 647 -25.25 -15.03 2.28
C GLU A 647 -24.89 -15.67 0.92
N VAL A 648 -23.62 -15.69 0.52
CA VAL A 648 -23.16 -16.46 -0.65
C VAL A 648 -23.51 -17.95 -0.48
N ASN A 649 -23.33 -18.51 0.71
CA ASN A 649 -23.76 -19.89 0.99
C ASN A 649 -25.30 -20.06 0.95
N ARG A 650 -26.08 -19.01 1.26
CA ARG A 650 -27.56 -19.01 1.11
C ARG A 650 -27.94 -19.04 -0.37
N LEU A 651 -27.38 -18.13 -1.17
CA LEU A 651 -27.59 -18.04 -2.62
C LEU A 651 -27.13 -19.29 -3.38
N ILE A 652 -26.02 -19.92 -2.97
CA ILE A 652 -25.56 -21.20 -3.55
C ILE A 652 -26.62 -22.29 -3.33
N ARG A 653 -27.18 -22.42 -2.12
CA ARG A 653 -28.24 -23.40 -1.82
C ARG A 653 -29.52 -23.11 -2.61
N GLU A 654 -29.93 -21.84 -2.73
CA GLU A 654 -31.08 -21.48 -3.57
C GLU A 654 -30.84 -21.81 -5.04
N LYS A 655 -29.64 -21.56 -5.56
CA LYS A 655 -29.22 -21.93 -6.92
C LYS A 655 -29.18 -23.45 -7.11
N ASP A 656 -28.76 -24.22 -6.10
CA ASP A 656 -28.77 -25.69 -6.14
C ASP A 656 -30.20 -26.25 -6.09
N ASP A 657 -31.08 -25.70 -5.24
CA ASP A 657 -32.51 -26.05 -5.21
C ASP A 657 -33.22 -25.73 -6.53
N LEU A 658 -32.90 -24.58 -7.15
CA LEU A 658 -33.42 -24.21 -8.47
C LEU A 658 -32.88 -25.12 -9.58
N MET A 659 -31.59 -25.50 -9.51
CA MET A 659 -30.99 -26.48 -10.44
C MET A 659 -31.65 -27.86 -10.31
N LEU A 660 -31.90 -28.34 -9.09
CA LEU A 660 -32.63 -29.59 -8.83
C LEU A 660 -34.09 -29.54 -9.30
N LYS A 661 -34.76 -28.38 -9.20
CA LYS A 661 -36.10 -28.17 -9.78
C LYS A 661 -36.04 -28.17 -11.31
N LEU A 662 -35.06 -27.50 -11.91
CA LEU A 662 -34.89 -27.43 -13.36
C LEU A 662 -34.62 -28.80 -13.97
N ILE A 663 -33.74 -29.62 -13.37
CA ILE A 663 -33.49 -31.00 -13.80
C ILE A 663 -34.79 -31.82 -13.77
N LYS A 664 -35.56 -31.75 -12.66
CA LYS A 664 -36.86 -32.43 -12.56
C LYS A 664 -37.84 -31.97 -13.64
N PHE A 665 -37.94 -30.67 -13.91
CA PHE A 665 -38.78 -30.16 -14.99
C PHE A 665 -38.32 -30.64 -16.37
N GLN A 666 -37.00 -30.63 -16.63
CA GLN A 666 -36.41 -31.16 -17.87
C GLN A 666 -36.73 -32.64 -18.05
N ASP A 667 -36.62 -33.46 -17.01
CA ASP A 667 -36.92 -34.89 -17.07
C ASP A 667 -38.43 -35.16 -17.24
N THR A 668 -39.31 -34.40 -16.57
CA THR A 668 -40.76 -34.48 -16.87
C THR A 668 -41.08 -34.05 -18.29
N THR A 669 -40.31 -33.10 -18.85
CA THR A 669 -40.49 -32.64 -20.24
C THR A 669 -40.07 -33.71 -21.24
N LYS A 670 -38.96 -34.42 -21.01
CA LYS A 670 -38.55 -35.60 -21.80
C LYS A 670 -39.63 -36.68 -21.80
N VAL A 671 -40.13 -37.06 -20.62
CA VAL A 671 -41.19 -38.09 -20.49
C VAL A 671 -42.50 -37.67 -21.17
N LEU A 672 -42.84 -36.37 -21.16
CA LEU A 672 -43.99 -35.86 -21.91
C LEU A 672 -43.74 -35.85 -23.43
N GLN A 673 -42.54 -35.51 -23.89
CA GLN A 673 -42.15 -35.59 -25.31
C GLN A 673 -42.18 -37.05 -25.81
N GLU A 674 -41.61 -37.99 -25.06
CA GLU A 674 -41.68 -39.44 -25.34
C GLU A 674 -43.13 -39.93 -25.39
N LYS A 675 -43.98 -39.51 -24.45
CA LYS A 675 -45.41 -39.83 -24.48
C LYS A 675 -46.09 -39.28 -25.74
N ILE A 676 -45.75 -38.07 -26.17
CA ILE A 676 -46.30 -37.45 -27.40
C ILE A 676 -45.81 -38.20 -28.65
N THR A 677 -44.55 -38.60 -28.74
CA THR A 677 -44.04 -39.37 -29.89
C THR A 677 -44.62 -40.79 -29.95
N LEU A 678 -44.81 -41.45 -28.79
CA LEU A 678 -45.50 -42.73 -28.71
C LEU A 678 -46.98 -42.63 -29.10
N MET A 679 -47.70 -41.61 -28.64
CA MET A 679 -49.09 -41.37 -29.05
C MET A 679 -49.21 -41.00 -30.53
N SER A 680 -48.30 -40.17 -31.04
CA SER A 680 -48.25 -39.80 -32.47
C SER A 680 -47.98 -41.01 -33.36
N THR A 681 -46.96 -41.80 -33.06
CA THR A 681 -46.64 -43.01 -33.84
C THR A 681 -47.73 -44.09 -33.76
N ALA A 682 -48.41 -44.24 -32.62
CA ALA A 682 -49.59 -45.10 -32.51
C ALA A 682 -50.76 -44.59 -33.37
N MET A 683 -51.01 -43.28 -33.37
CA MET A 683 -52.04 -42.67 -34.22
C MET A 683 -51.72 -42.80 -35.71
N SER A 684 -50.46 -42.60 -36.13
CA SER A 684 -50.02 -42.81 -37.52
C SER A 684 -50.18 -44.26 -37.97
N ARG A 685 -49.93 -45.26 -37.11
CA ARG A 685 -50.19 -46.68 -37.40
C ARG A 685 -51.69 -46.92 -37.61
N GLY A 686 -52.54 -46.48 -36.68
CA GLY A 686 -53.99 -46.62 -36.79
C GLY A 686 -54.59 -45.91 -38.01
N LEU A 687 -54.02 -44.77 -38.44
CA LEU A 687 -54.40 -44.10 -39.69
C LEU A 687 -54.00 -44.93 -40.92
N ASN A 688 -52.76 -45.43 -40.98
CA ASN A 688 -52.28 -46.27 -42.08
C ASN A 688 -53.08 -47.58 -42.21
N GLU A 689 -53.44 -48.20 -41.08
CA GLU A 689 -54.30 -49.39 -41.03
C GLU A 689 -55.71 -49.08 -41.54
N ASN A 690 -56.31 -47.97 -41.11
CA ASN A 690 -57.61 -47.49 -41.59
C ASN A 690 -57.59 -47.22 -43.10
N ASP A 691 -56.52 -46.61 -43.62
CA ASP A 691 -56.34 -46.37 -45.05
C ASP A 691 -56.09 -47.65 -45.86
N SER A 692 -55.49 -48.70 -45.28
CA SER A 692 -55.47 -50.03 -45.90
C SER A 692 -56.88 -50.59 -45.99
N LEU A 693 -57.59 -50.65 -44.87
CA LEU A 693 -58.97 -51.16 -44.80
C LEU A 693 -59.92 -50.39 -45.74
N ARG A 694 -59.71 -49.09 -45.95
CA ARG A 694 -60.44 -48.28 -46.95
C ARG A 694 -60.14 -48.69 -48.39
N LYS A 695 -58.87 -48.99 -48.72
CA LYS A 695 -58.48 -49.50 -50.05
C LYS A 695 -59.08 -50.89 -50.28
N ASP A 696 -59.00 -51.77 -49.30
CA ASP A 696 -59.55 -53.12 -49.34
C ASP A 696 -61.08 -53.11 -49.47
N LEU A 697 -61.77 -52.25 -48.71
CA LEU A 697 -63.21 -52.04 -48.81
C LEU A 697 -63.62 -51.43 -50.16
N ALA A 698 -62.84 -50.51 -50.73
CA ALA A 698 -63.07 -49.97 -52.06
C ALA A 698 -62.87 -51.04 -53.17
N ILE A 699 -61.89 -51.93 -53.01
CA ILE A 699 -61.69 -53.11 -53.85
C ILE A 699 -62.90 -54.05 -53.73
N LEU A 700 -63.34 -54.37 -52.52
CA LEU A 700 -64.49 -55.24 -52.27
C LEU A 700 -65.81 -54.66 -52.82
N ILE A 701 -66.03 -53.34 -52.70
CA ILE A 701 -67.16 -52.65 -53.35
C ILE A 701 -67.07 -52.76 -54.87
N ARG A 702 -65.88 -52.63 -55.47
CA ARG A 702 -65.67 -52.81 -56.91
C ARG A 702 -65.99 -54.23 -57.36
N HIS A 703 -65.54 -55.25 -56.62
CA HIS A 703 -65.91 -56.65 -56.87
C HIS A 703 -67.42 -56.88 -56.71
N ALA A 704 -68.04 -56.41 -55.64
CA ALA A 704 -69.49 -56.53 -55.43
C ALA A 704 -70.30 -55.84 -56.54
N LYS A 705 -69.85 -54.68 -57.03
CA LYS A 705 -70.46 -54.00 -58.20
C LYS A 705 -70.27 -54.82 -59.48
N ASN A 706 -69.08 -55.39 -59.71
CA ASN A 706 -68.83 -56.26 -60.86
C ASN A 706 -69.70 -57.52 -60.83
N THR A 707 -69.75 -58.23 -59.70
CA THR A 707 -70.61 -59.43 -59.54
C THR A 707 -72.10 -59.11 -59.70
N ARG A 708 -72.56 -57.94 -59.23
CA ARG A 708 -73.94 -57.47 -59.49
C ARG A 708 -74.19 -57.18 -60.98
N ASN A 709 -73.22 -56.60 -61.70
CA ASN A 709 -73.32 -56.37 -63.14
C ASN A 709 -73.27 -57.67 -63.95
N LEU A 710 -72.37 -58.60 -63.61
CA LEU A 710 -72.31 -59.93 -64.20
C LEU A 710 -73.60 -60.71 -63.97
N LYS A 711 -74.16 -60.67 -62.74
CA LYS A 711 -75.48 -61.25 -62.47
C LYS A 711 -76.57 -60.62 -63.36
N ARG A 712 -76.59 -59.29 -63.53
CA ARG A 712 -77.55 -58.63 -64.42
C ARG A 712 -77.40 -59.10 -65.86
N ALA A 713 -76.18 -59.12 -66.41
CA ALA A 713 -75.91 -59.59 -67.77
C ALA A 713 -76.20 -61.09 -67.99
N VAL A 714 -76.10 -61.91 -66.94
CA VAL A 714 -76.54 -63.32 -66.97
C VAL A 714 -78.06 -63.43 -66.93
N ASN A 715 -78.75 -62.62 -66.12
CA ASN A 715 -80.21 -62.52 -66.14
C ASN A 715 -80.72 -62.06 -67.52
N GLU A 716 -80.21 -60.95 -68.07
CA GLU A 716 -80.56 -60.45 -69.41
C GLU A 716 -80.40 -61.52 -70.51
N LYS A 717 -79.35 -62.35 -70.41
CA LYS A 717 -79.17 -63.51 -71.30
C LYS A 717 -80.14 -64.66 -71.02
N SER A 718 -80.50 -64.90 -69.76
CA SER A 718 -81.51 -65.89 -69.38
C SER A 718 -82.89 -65.50 -69.92
N ASP A 719 -83.27 -64.24 -69.76
CA ASP A 719 -84.53 -63.66 -70.23
C ASP A 719 -84.60 -63.73 -71.78
N SER A 720 -83.49 -63.45 -72.46
CA SER A 720 -83.35 -63.64 -73.91
C SER A 720 -83.48 -65.11 -74.34
N ILE A 721 -82.87 -66.04 -73.61
CA ILE A 721 -83.00 -67.49 -73.85
C ILE A 721 -84.44 -67.96 -73.61
N GLU A 722 -85.13 -67.42 -72.61
CA GLU A 722 -86.53 -67.73 -72.33
C GLU A 722 -87.48 -67.18 -73.40
N HIS A 723 -87.23 -65.96 -73.89
CA HIS A 723 -87.93 -65.44 -75.06
C HIS A 723 -87.71 -66.31 -76.31
N ILE A 724 -86.46 -66.68 -76.62
CA ILE A 724 -86.13 -67.56 -77.75
C ILE A 724 -86.79 -68.94 -77.59
N LYS A 725 -86.82 -69.52 -76.38
CA LYS A 725 -87.59 -70.76 -76.11
C LYS A 725 -89.07 -70.56 -76.38
N SER A 726 -89.65 -69.43 -75.99
CA SER A 726 -91.07 -69.14 -76.25
C SER A 726 -91.40 -69.02 -77.74
N GLU A 727 -90.52 -68.37 -78.54
CA GLU A 727 -90.68 -68.29 -79.99
C GLU A 727 -90.42 -69.64 -80.68
N LEU A 728 -89.46 -70.43 -80.21
CA LEU A 728 -89.24 -71.80 -80.68
C LEU A 728 -90.47 -72.69 -80.43
N VAL A 729 -91.11 -72.57 -79.26
CA VAL A 729 -92.36 -73.31 -78.97
C VAL A 729 -93.52 -72.81 -79.84
N LYS A 730 -93.68 -71.49 -80.05
CA LYS A 730 -94.69 -70.95 -80.98
C LYS A 730 -94.47 -71.44 -82.40
N SER A 731 -93.23 -71.38 -82.89
CA SER A 731 -92.82 -71.82 -84.23
C SER A 731 -93.01 -73.32 -84.41
N ASN A 732 -92.61 -74.14 -83.43
CA ASN A 732 -92.84 -75.59 -83.46
C ASN A 732 -94.33 -75.94 -83.40
N MET A 733 -95.15 -75.21 -82.63
CA MET A 733 -96.61 -75.38 -82.63
C MET A 733 -97.25 -74.94 -83.96
N ALA A 734 -96.72 -73.90 -84.62
CA ALA A 734 -97.16 -73.50 -85.95
C ALA A 734 -96.75 -74.54 -87.01
N LEU A 735 -95.54 -75.11 -86.93
CA LEU A 735 -95.07 -76.20 -87.77
C LEU A 735 -95.92 -77.47 -87.59
N LEU A 736 -96.19 -77.88 -86.35
CA LEU A 736 -97.06 -79.03 -86.05
C LEU A 736 -98.49 -78.81 -86.57
N ARG A 737 -99.03 -77.58 -86.50
CA ARG A 737 -100.32 -77.25 -87.12
C ARG A 737 -100.26 -77.30 -88.64
N ALA A 738 -99.21 -76.77 -89.27
CA ALA A 738 -99.02 -76.81 -90.71
C ALA A 738 -98.85 -78.25 -91.22
N GLN A 739 -98.10 -79.08 -90.49
CA GLN A 739 -97.98 -80.52 -90.73
C GLN A 739 -99.34 -81.22 -90.57
N ALA A 740 -100.08 -80.97 -89.49
CA ALA A 740 -101.41 -81.56 -89.29
C ALA A 740 -102.38 -81.17 -90.42
N ILE A 741 -102.40 -79.90 -90.83
CA ILE A 741 -103.19 -79.41 -91.98
C ILE A 741 -102.74 -80.10 -93.27
N ASN A 742 -101.43 -80.22 -93.52
CA ASN A 742 -100.92 -80.89 -94.71
C ASN A 742 -101.30 -82.39 -94.72
N THR A 743 -101.16 -83.10 -93.59
CA THR A 743 -101.60 -84.49 -93.48
C THR A 743 -103.11 -84.66 -93.60
N ALA A 744 -103.90 -83.66 -93.20
CA ALA A 744 -105.36 -83.67 -93.42
C ALA A 744 -105.70 -83.50 -94.91
N LEU A 745 -105.03 -82.58 -95.61
CA LEU A 745 -105.17 -82.38 -97.05
C LEU A 745 -104.66 -83.59 -97.85
N GLU A 746 -103.55 -84.22 -97.43
CA GLU A 746 -103.07 -85.48 -98.00
C GLU A 746 -104.06 -86.62 -97.76
N CYS A 747 -104.73 -86.68 -96.60
CA CYS A 747 -105.81 -87.64 -96.35
C CYS A 747 -107.04 -87.36 -97.23
N GLU A 748 -107.46 -86.11 -97.41
CA GLU A 748 -108.54 -85.75 -98.34
C GLU A 748 -108.20 -86.11 -99.80
N LEU A 749 -106.94 -85.92 -100.21
CA LEU A 749 -106.43 -86.27 -101.54
C LEU A 749 -106.37 -87.79 -101.76
N ASN A 750 -105.92 -88.55 -100.74
CA ASN A 750 -105.80 -90.01 -100.79
C ASN A 750 -107.14 -90.74 -100.58
N THR A 751 -108.10 -90.12 -99.88
CA THR A 751 -109.43 -90.70 -99.60
C THR A 751 -110.58 -89.74 -99.95
N PRO A 752 -110.75 -89.39 -101.23
CA PRO A 752 -111.80 -88.48 -101.66
C PRO A 752 -113.19 -89.10 -101.43
N LEU A 753 -114.01 -88.45 -100.58
CA LEU A 753 -115.38 -88.84 -100.16
C LEU A 753 -116.44 -88.88 -101.30
N ASN A 754 -116.00 -88.92 -102.56
CA ASN A 754 -116.85 -88.87 -103.75
C ASN A 754 -117.83 -90.05 -103.88
N ILE A 755 -117.57 -91.22 -103.29
CA ILE A 755 -118.49 -92.38 -103.34
C ILE A 755 -119.87 -92.02 -102.77
N HIS A 756 -119.92 -91.25 -101.68
CA HIS A 756 -121.17 -90.78 -101.09
C HIS A 756 -121.80 -89.64 -101.90
N ARG A 757 -120.98 -88.79 -102.53
CA ARG A 757 -121.45 -87.72 -103.43
C ARG A 757 -122.11 -88.28 -104.70
N TRP A 758 -121.60 -89.37 -105.24
CA TRP A 758 -122.13 -90.01 -106.46
C TRP A 758 -123.48 -90.70 -106.19
N ARG A 759 -123.63 -91.43 -105.08
CA ARG A 759 -124.93 -92.03 -104.67
C ARG A 759 -126.05 -91.00 -104.48
N ARG A 760 -125.71 -89.78 -104.08
CA ARG A 760 -126.68 -88.70 -103.90
C ARG A 760 -127.12 -88.08 -105.24
N LEU A 761 -126.21 -87.97 -106.21
CA LEU A 761 -126.56 -87.54 -107.58
C LEU A 761 -127.50 -88.53 -108.29
N GLU A 762 -127.34 -89.84 -108.02
CA GLU A 762 -128.20 -90.91 -108.54
C GLU A 762 -129.66 -90.83 -108.03
N THR A 763 -129.93 -90.05 -106.96
CA THR A 763 -131.28 -89.84 -106.40
C THR A 763 -131.81 -88.40 -106.54
N GLU A 764 -130.96 -87.37 -106.60
CA GLU A 764 -131.41 -85.97 -106.71
C GLU A 764 -131.51 -85.47 -108.16
N ASP A 765 -130.74 -86.00 -109.12
CA ASP A 765 -130.82 -85.61 -110.54
C ASP A 765 -130.36 -86.74 -111.49
N PRO A 766 -131.27 -87.66 -111.87
CA PRO A 766 -130.93 -88.77 -112.75
C PRO A 766 -130.51 -88.31 -114.16
N THR A 767 -130.94 -87.13 -114.62
CA THR A 767 -130.59 -86.63 -115.96
C THR A 767 -129.12 -86.25 -116.06
N LYS A 768 -128.57 -85.58 -115.04
CA LYS A 768 -127.14 -85.29 -114.95
C LYS A 768 -126.32 -86.56 -114.69
N TYR A 769 -126.84 -87.49 -113.90
CA TYR A 769 -126.17 -88.77 -113.65
C TYR A 769 -126.05 -89.61 -114.93
N GLU A 770 -127.11 -89.71 -115.74
CA GLU A 770 -127.04 -90.29 -117.09
C GLU A 770 -126.03 -89.56 -117.99
N LEU A 771 -125.99 -88.23 -117.95
CA LEU A 771 -125.04 -87.45 -118.75
C LEU A 771 -123.59 -87.75 -118.34
N ILE A 772 -123.34 -87.91 -117.05
CA ILE A 772 -122.03 -88.31 -116.50
C ILE A 772 -121.70 -89.75 -116.89
N GLN A 773 -122.64 -90.70 -116.80
CA GLN A 773 -122.42 -92.08 -117.27
C GLN A 773 -122.14 -92.13 -118.78
N LYS A 774 -122.89 -91.40 -119.60
CA LYS A 774 -122.63 -91.24 -121.05
C LYS A 774 -121.26 -90.61 -121.29
N THR A 775 -120.87 -89.60 -120.52
CA THR A 775 -119.54 -88.97 -120.60
C THR A 775 -118.43 -89.96 -120.22
N MET A 776 -118.59 -90.74 -119.16
CA MET A 776 -117.63 -91.79 -118.76
C MET A 776 -117.57 -92.94 -119.77
N HIS A 777 -118.71 -93.30 -120.38
CA HIS A 777 -118.74 -94.29 -121.45
C HIS A 777 -118.00 -93.78 -122.69
N LEU A 778 -118.30 -92.55 -123.14
CA LEU A 778 -117.59 -91.88 -124.24
C LEU A 778 -116.10 -91.70 -123.93
N GLN A 779 -115.72 -91.35 -122.70
CA GLN A 779 -114.31 -91.30 -122.28
C GLN A 779 -113.65 -92.67 -122.33
N LYS A 780 -114.32 -93.75 -121.90
CA LYS A 780 -113.80 -95.13 -122.06
C LYS A 780 -113.69 -95.53 -123.54
N LEU A 781 -114.62 -95.09 -124.38
CA LEU A 781 -114.62 -95.35 -125.83
C LEU A 781 -113.52 -94.56 -126.54
N CYS A 782 -113.31 -93.29 -126.18
CA CYS A 782 -112.20 -92.46 -126.61
C CYS A 782 -110.86 -92.99 -126.10
N LEU A 783 -110.75 -93.41 -124.83
CA LEU A 783 -109.53 -94.05 -124.30
C LEU A 783 -109.23 -95.40 -124.96
N ARG A 784 -110.26 -96.13 -125.43
CA ARG A 784 -110.09 -97.32 -126.28
C ARG A 784 -109.63 -96.92 -127.68
N LYS A 785 -110.25 -95.92 -128.31
CA LYS A 785 -109.86 -95.40 -129.63
C LYS A 785 -108.44 -94.82 -129.63
N SER A 786 -108.04 -94.09 -128.59
CA SER A 786 -106.66 -93.64 -128.41
C SER A 786 -105.70 -94.79 -128.15
N ARG A 787 -106.14 -95.91 -127.54
CA ARG A 787 -105.33 -97.13 -127.46
C ARG A 787 -105.22 -97.86 -128.80
N GLU A 788 -106.29 -97.88 -129.60
CA GLU A 788 -106.25 -98.37 -130.99
C GLU A 788 -105.31 -97.50 -131.84
N ILE A 789 -105.32 -96.17 -131.68
CA ILE A 789 -104.42 -95.23 -132.36
C ILE A 789 -102.98 -95.35 -131.85
N VAL A 790 -102.75 -95.50 -130.54
CA VAL A 790 -101.40 -95.77 -129.99
C VAL A 790 -100.88 -97.13 -130.46
N ASN A 791 -101.73 -98.15 -130.55
CA ASN A 791 -101.34 -99.43 -131.15
C ASN A 791 -101.05 -99.30 -132.66
N LEU A 792 -101.79 -98.48 -133.40
CA LEU A 792 -101.46 -98.15 -134.80
C LEU A 792 -100.12 -97.42 -134.91
N ASN A 793 -99.87 -96.44 -134.05
CA ASN A 793 -98.61 -95.70 -134.01
C ASN A 793 -97.44 -96.61 -133.60
N ASN A 794 -97.65 -97.58 -132.71
CA ASN A 794 -96.65 -98.60 -132.37
C ASN A 794 -96.39 -99.60 -133.51
N VAL A 795 -97.37 -99.85 -134.39
CA VAL A 795 -97.17 -100.65 -135.62
C VAL A 795 -96.47 -99.83 -136.71
N LEU A 796 -96.68 -98.52 -136.76
CA LEU A 796 -95.92 -97.60 -137.62
C LEU A 796 -94.47 -97.43 -137.12
N ALA A 797 -94.26 -97.36 -135.79
CA ALA A 797 -92.95 -97.42 -135.12
C ALA A 797 -92.40 -98.86 -134.98
N HIS A 798 -92.67 -99.69 -135.98
CA HIS A 798 -92.04 -100.99 -136.25
C HIS A 798 -91.73 -101.16 -137.77
N ASN A 799 -91.78 -100.07 -138.54
CA ASN A 799 -91.10 -99.94 -139.83
C ASN A 799 -89.97 -98.88 -139.79
N ASP A 800 -89.55 -98.53 -138.57
CA ASP A 800 -88.23 -98.01 -138.14
C ASP A 800 -87.88 -98.77 -136.85
#